data_AF-A0ABD1LVG3-F1
#
_entry.id   AF-A0ABD1LVG3-F1
#
_cell.length_a   1.000
_cell.length_b   1.000
_cell.length_c   1.000
_cell.angle_alpha   90.00
_cell.angle_beta   90.00
_cell.angle_gamma   90.00
#
_symmetry.space_group_name_H-M   'P 1'
#
loop_
_entity.id
_entity.type
_entity.pdbx_description
1 polymer ?
#
loop_
_entity_poly.entity_id
_entity_poly.type
_entity_poly.pdbx_seq_one_letter_code
_entity_poly.pdbx_strand_id
1 'polypeptide(L)'
;MAASEENSALFPIFILTIMAIPIVPYTITKLCRAATKKSKSIHCQCSECSRSGKYHKSIFKRISNVSTCSNMTLLLLWVVMIILVYYIKTMSREIEIFDPFSILGLEPGAPESDIKKKYRRLSIQYHPDKNPDPEAHKYFVEYIAKAYQALTDPIARENYEKYGHPDGRQGFQMGIALPQFLLNIDGASGGILLLWIVGVCILLPLVVAVVYLSRSSKYTGNYVMHQTLSTYYYLMKPSLAPSKVMDVFIKAAEYMEIPVRRTDDEPLQKLFMLVRSELNLDLKNIKQEQAKFWKQHPALVKTELLVQAQLTREFAALSPSLQSDFRRILETAPRLLEELMKMAVIPRNAQGHGWLRPAIGVVELSQCIIQAVPLSARKTTGGSPEGIAPFLQLPHINETTIKKVARKKVRTFQELHDMDSQERAELLIQTGGLSSAEVQDIEMVLDMMPSLTLEVTCETEGEEGIQEGDIVTIHAWINVIRVNGLIGALPHAPYYPFQKEENYWFLLADSVSNNVWFSQKVSFMDEAAAVTAASKSIEESMEGSGANVKETSRAVAEAVEKVKGGSRLVLGKFQAPSEGNYNLTCYCLCDSWLGCDRRTNLKLKILKRTRAGTRGAVLADEGPIMDDGVEEDEDNEGEEYDDDYESEYSEDEEDDQNTKNKQQAANGTVNKHGNAAESSGSDEE
;
A
#
# COMPACT_ATOMS: atom_id res chain seq x y z
N MET A 1 -30.01 40.43 -28.38
CA MET A 1 -28.60 40.26 -28.83
C MET A 1 -27.58 40.85 -27.86
N ALA A 2 -27.89 41.85 -27.02
CA ALA A 2 -26.94 42.34 -26.01
C ALA A 2 -26.52 41.28 -24.96
N ALA A 3 -27.45 40.40 -24.56
CA ALA A 3 -27.15 39.32 -23.60
C ALA A 3 -26.12 38.27 -24.09
N SER A 4 -25.81 38.19 -25.40
CA SER A 4 -24.84 37.21 -25.91
C SER A 4 -23.39 37.67 -25.77
N GLU A 5 -23.13 38.97 -25.80
CA GLU A 5 -21.76 39.52 -25.68
C GLU A 5 -21.33 39.61 -24.22
N GLU A 6 -22.23 40.00 -23.31
CA GLU A 6 -21.94 40.11 -21.87
C GLU A 6 -21.66 38.74 -21.21
N ASN A 7 -22.37 37.69 -21.61
CA ASN A 7 -22.17 36.33 -21.07
C ASN A 7 -20.84 35.70 -21.50
N SER A 8 -20.24 36.17 -22.61
CA SER A 8 -18.93 35.68 -23.08
C SER A 8 -17.77 36.15 -22.20
N ALA A 9 -17.90 37.31 -21.54
CA ALA A 9 -16.89 37.87 -20.65
C ALA A 9 -16.85 37.17 -19.27
N LEU A 10 -17.95 36.55 -18.84
CA LEU A 10 -18.07 35.86 -17.55
C LEU A 10 -17.45 34.44 -17.57
N PHE A 11 -17.42 33.79 -18.73
CA PHE A 11 -16.89 32.43 -18.88
C PHE A 11 -15.40 32.28 -18.48
N PRO A 12 -14.48 33.16 -18.93
CA PRO A 12 -13.08 33.11 -18.49
C PRO A 12 -12.91 33.25 -16.98
N ILE A 13 -13.73 34.10 -16.33
CA ILE A 13 -13.72 34.31 -14.88
C ILE A 13 -14.19 33.03 -14.16
N PHE A 14 -15.26 32.41 -14.64
CA PHE A 14 -15.76 31.14 -14.12
C PHE A 14 -14.69 30.04 -14.20
N ILE A 15 -14.05 29.87 -15.36
CA ILE A 15 -12.95 28.88 -15.53
C ILE A 15 -11.76 29.20 -14.63
N LEU A 16 -11.39 30.48 -14.49
CA LEU A 16 -10.31 30.91 -13.59
C LEU A 16 -10.61 30.48 -12.14
N THR A 17 -11.83 30.69 -11.65
CA THR A 17 -12.20 30.31 -10.27
C THR A 17 -12.20 28.80 -10.06
N ILE A 18 -12.76 28.02 -10.99
CA ILE A 18 -12.78 26.56 -10.93
C ILE A 18 -11.37 25.98 -10.91
N MET A 19 -10.45 26.57 -11.67
CA MET A 19 -9.05 26.15 -11.65
C MET A 19 -8.30 26.62 -10.40
N ALA A 20 -8.56 27.84 -9.90
CA ALA A 20 -7.88 28.38 -8.72
C ALA A 20 -8.15 27.56 -7.45
N ILE A 21 -9.41 27.12 -7.24
CA ILE A 21 -9.85 26.40 -6.04
C ILE A 21 -8.99 25.16 -5.73
N PRO A 22 -8.67 24.26 -6.68
CA PRO A 22 -7.78 23.13 -6.43
C PRO A 22 -6.29 23.50 -6.55
N ILE A 23 -5.90 24.35 -7.50
CA ILE A 23 -4.48 24.62 -7.80
C ILE A 23 -3.78 25.35 -6.65
N VAL A 24 -4.42 26.37 -6.07
CA VAL A 24 -3.79 27.23 -5.05
C VAL A 24 -3.56 26.48 -3.74
N PRO A 25 -4.55 25.79 -3.13
CA PRO A 25 -4.31 25.01 -1.92
C PRO A 25 -3.33 23.85 -2.16
N TYR A 26 -3.39 23.18 -3.32
CA TYR A 26 -2.47 22.10 -3.65
C TYR A 26 -1.02 22.59 -3.79
N THR A 27 -0.80 23.77 -4.38
CA THR A 27 0.56 24.36 -4.43
C THR A 27 1.05 24.76 -3.06
N ILE A 28 0.24 25.43 -2.25
CA ILE A 28 0.60 25.84 -0.89
C ILE A 28 0.99 24.62 -0.05
N THR A 29 0.15 23.58 -0.03
CA THR A 29 0.44 22.35 0.74
C THR A 29 1.73 21.67 0.27
N LYS A 30 2.00 21.66 -1.03
CA LYS A 30 3.22 21.08 -1.61
C LYS A 30 4.48 21.90 -1.26
N LEU A 31 4.38 23.23 -1.29
CA LEU A 31 5.44 24.15 -0.88
C LEU A 31 5.73 24.04 0.63
N CYS A 32 4.69 24.02 1.46
CA CYS A 32 4.81 23.81 2.91
C CYS A 32 5.47 22.45 3.21
N ARG A 33 5.05 21.36 2.56
CA ARG A 33 5.67 20.03 2.70
C ARG A 33 7.13 19.99 2.23
N ALA A 34 7.50 20.79 1.23
CA ALA A 34 8.88 20.88 0.77
C ALA A 34 9.75 21.66 1.77
N ALA A 35 9.21 22.74 2.36
CA ALA A 35 9.90 23.57 3.35
C ALA A 35 10.12 22.85 4.69
N THR A 36 9.20 21.96 5.10
CA THR A 36 9.28 21.26 6.39
C THR A 36 10.13 19.99 6.37
N LYS A 37 10.60 19.51 5.21
CA LYS A 37 11.47 18.32 5.12
C LYS A 37 12.89 18.61 5.61
N LYS A 38 13.11 18.64 6.92
CA LYS A 38 14.42 18.32 7.50
C LYS A 38 14.63 16.81 7.42
N SER A 39 15.23 16.34 6.33
CA SER A 39 15.56 14.92 6.16
C SER A 39 16.77 14.58 7.05
N LYS A 40 16.54 13.92 8.19
CA LYS A 40 17.62 13.11 8.80
C LYS A 40 17.95 11.98 7.82
N SER A 41 19.23 11.62 7.66
CA SER A 41 19.60 10.48 6.84
C SER A 41 19.24 9.20 7.59
N ILE A 42 18.26 8.47 7.09
CA ILE A 42 17.80 7.19 7.65
C ILE A 42 18.63 5.99 7.17
N HIS A 43 19.64 6.20 6.33
CA HIS A 43 20.46 5.15 5.74
C HIS A 43 21.89 5.19 6.28
N CYS A 44 22.55 4.03 6.27
CA CYS A 44 23.96 3.91 6.60
C CYS A 44 24.84 4.77 5.66
N GLN A 45 25.92 5.33 6.20
CA GLN A 45 26.86 6.21 5.50
C GLN A 45 28.24 5.57 5.27
N CYS A 46 28.39 4.26 5.53
CA CYS A 46 29.66 3.57 5.32
C CYS A 46 30.11 3.62 3.85
N SER A 47 31.41 3.36 3.63
CA SER A 47 32.03 3.41 2.30
C SER A 47 31.36 2.47 1.29
N GLU A 48 30.98 1.26 1.71
CA GLU A 48 30.31 0.26 0.84
C GLU A 48 28.92 0.71 0.39
N CYS A 49 28.12 1.27 1.31
CA CYS A 49 26.80 1.83 0.98
C CYS A 49 26.94 3.03 0.04
N SER A 50 27.95 3.86 0.24
CA SER A 50 28.24 5.00 -0.64
C SER A 50 28.64 4.52 -2.05
N ARG A 51 29.48 3.50 -2.16
CA ARG A 51 29.91 2.88 -3.42
C ARG A 51 28.76 2.22 -4.18
N SER A 52 27.77 1.67 -3.48
CA SER A 52 26.60 1.03 -4.12
C SER A 52 25.78 1.98 -5.00
N GLY A 53 25.87 3.30 -4.79
CA GLY A 53 25.11 4.32 -5.53
C GLY A 53 23.59 4.30 -5.26
N LYS A 54 23.10 3.39 -4.42
CA LYS A 54 21.67 3.15 -4.12
C LYS A 54 20.95 4.36 -3.53
N TYR A 55 21.64 5.10 -2.67
CA TYR A 55 21.10 6.26 -1.97
C TYR A 55 21.45 7.58 -2.65
N HIS A 56 22.33 7.55 -3.64
CA HIS A 56 22.68 8.73 -4.42
C HIS A 56 21.58 9.00 -5.45
N LYS A 57 20.69 9.94 -5.17
CA LYS A 57 19.77 10.47 -6.19
C LYS A 57 20.63 11.17 -7.24
N SER A 58 20.81 10.55 -8.40
CA SER A 58 21.43 11.22 -9.55
C SER A 58 20.80 12.60 -9.72
N ILE A 59 21.63 13.63 -9.95
CA ILE A 59 21.19 15.02 -10.16
C ILE A 59 20.09 15.04 -11.24
N PHE A 60 20.21 14.16 -12.24
CA PHE A 60 19.22 13.95 -13.30
C PHE A 60 17.85 13.46 -12.79
N LYS A 61 17.80 12.61 -11.75
CA LYS A 61 16.56 12.13 -11.13
C LYS A 61 15.92 13.17 -10.21
N ARG A 62 16.71 14.10 -9.67
CA ARG A 62 16.21 15.28 -8.96
C ARG A 62 15.51 16.24 -9.92
N ILE A 63 16.08 16.41 -11.13
CA ILE A 63 15.47 17.16 -12.23
C ILE A 63 14.26 16.41 -12.81
N SER A 64 14.29 15.08 -12.93
CA SER A 64 13.13 14.29 -13.39
C SER A 64 11.97 14.30 -12.38
N ASN A 65 12.25 14.39 -11.09
CA ASN A 65 11.23 14.57 -10.06
C ASN A 65 10.61 15.98 -10.09
N VAL A 66 11.32 16.97 -10.63
CA VAL A 66 10.76 18.28 -10.97
C VAL A 66 9.96 18.19 -12.28
N SER A 67 10.42 17.38 -13.25
CA SER A 67 9.76 17.06 -14.51
C SER A 67 8.84 15.83 -14.45
N THR A 68 8.22 15.56 -13.30
CA THR A 68 7.19 14.51 -13.22
C THR A 68 5.92 15.03 -13.86
N CYS A 69 5.15 14.17 -14.54
CA CYS A 69 3.91 14.55 -15.22
C CYS A 69 3.01 15.44 -14.33
N SER A 70 2.88 15.13 -13.04
CA SER A 70 2.11 15.93 -12.07
C SER A 70 2.65 17.36 -11.82
N ASN A 71 3.97 17.59 -11.92
CA ASN A 71 4.55 18.92 -11.78
C ASN A 71 4.48 19.70 -13.09
N MET A 72 4.63 19.01 -14.23
CA MET A 72 4.46 19.60 -15.55
C MET A 72 3.01 20.01 -15.79
N THR A 73 2.04 19.20 -15.38
CA THR A 73 0.62 19.57 -15.42
C THR A 73 0.35 20.75 -14.50
N LEU A 74 0.92 20.78 -13.30
CA LEU A 74 0.77 21.92 -12.39
C LEU A 74 1.34 23.20 -12.97
N LEU A 75 2.55 23.16 -13.56
CA LEU A 75 3.17 24.31 -14.21
C LEU A 75 2.33 24.77 -15.40
N LEU A 76 1.87 23.85 -16.24
CA LEU A 76 1.00 24.14 -17.37
C LEU A 76 -0.31 24.79 -16.92
N LEU A 77 -0.93 24.28 -15.84
CA LEU A 77 -2.13 24.86 -15.27
C LEU A 77 -1.90 26.28 -14.75
N TRP A 78 -0.74 26.58 -14.14
CA TRP A 78 -0.37 27.95 -13.78
C TRP A 78 -0.14 28.86 -14.99
N VAL A 79 0.47 28.35 -16.07
CA VAL A 79 0.63 29.10 -17.32
C VAL A 79 -0.74 29.42 -17.92
N VAL A 80 -1.65 28.44 -17.97
CA VAL A 80 -3.04 28.64 -18.43
C VAL A 80 -3.77 29.64 -17.54
N MET A 81 -3.60 29.58 -16.22
CA MET A 81 -4.14 30.58 -15.28
C MET A 81 -3.61 31.99 -15.58
N ILE A 82 -2.31 32.15 -15.82
CA ILE A 82 -1.71 33.46 -16.16
C ILE A 82 -2.25 33.98 -17.50
N ILE A 83 -2.37 33.11 -18.51
CA ILE A 83 -2.95 33.47 -19.81
C ILE A 83 -4.41 33.89 -19.67
N LEU A 84 -5.19 33.19 -18.85
CA LEU A 84 -6.58 33.55 -18.57
C LEU A 84 -6.70 34.87 -17.84
N VAL A 85 -5.85 35.14 -16.84
CA VAL A 85 -5.81 36.44 -16.16
C VAL A 85 -5.45 37.55 -17.16
N TYR A 86 -4.47 37.31 -18.04
CA TYR A 86 -4.12 38.26 -19.10
C TYR A 86 -5.28 38.48 -20.08
N TYR A 87 -5.97 37.43 -20.47
CA TYR A 87 -7.13 37.48 -21.34
C TYR A 87 -8.30 38.26 -20.70
N ILE A 88 -8.62 37.98 -19.43
CA ILE A 88 -9.64 38.70 -18.65
C ILE A 88 -9.27 40.18 -18.55
N LYS A 89 -8.00 40.50 -18.24
CA LYS A 89 -7.50 41.88 -18.18
C LYS A 89 -7.66 42.60 -19.52
N THR A 90 -7.52 41.90 -20.64
CA THR A 90 -7.65 42.47 -21.98
C THR A 90 -9.11 42.63 -22.40
N MET A 91 -10.01 41.77 -21.91
CA MET A 91 -11.45 41.78 -22.22
C MET A 91 -12.28 42.70 -21.33
N SER A 92 -11.80 43.06 -20.14
CA SER A 92 -12.50 43.98 -19.24
C SER A 92 -12.43 45.41 -19.78
N ARG A 93 -13.31 45.72 -20.75
CA ARG A 93 -13.74 47.10 -20.99
C ARG A 93 -14.65 47.51 -19.84
N GLU A 94 -14.42 48.72 -19.33
CA GLU A 94 -15.15 49.30 -18.20
C GLU A 94 -16.66 49.21 -18.46
N ILE A 95 -17.40 48.60 -17.53
CA ILE A 95 -18.86 48.69 -17.51
C ILE A 95 -19.17 50.15 -17.18
N GLU A 96 -19.44 50.97 -18.19
CA GLU A 96 -19.86 52.34 -17.98
C GLU A 96 -21.22 52.32 -17.28
N ILE A 97 -21.23 52.75 -16.01
CA ILE A 97 -22.46 52.97 -15.25
C ILE A 97 -23.27 54.03 -16.01
N PHE A 98 -24.55 53.74 -16.29
CA PHE A 98 -25.41 54.65 -17.06
C PHE A 98 -25.58 55.98 -16.30
N ASP A 99 -24.80 56.99 -16.67
CA ASP A 99 -24.88 58.35 -16.16
C ASP A 99 -25.41 59.30 -17.24
N PRO A 100 -26.67 59.74 -17.15
CA PRO A 100 -27.28 60.62 -18.13
C PRO A 100 -26.55 61.95 -18.35
N PHE A 101 -25.92 62.50 -17.30
CA PHE A 101 -25.18 63.76 -17.39
C PHE A 101 -23.85 63.57 -18.12
N SER A 102 -23.10 62.51 -17.78
CA SER A 102 -21.85 62.17 -18.46
C SER A 102 -22.07 61.78 -19.93
N ILE A 103 -23.13 61.02 -20.24
CA ILE A 103 -23.49 60.63 -21.63
C ILE A 103 -23.81 61.86 -22.50
N LEU A 104 -24.47 62.87 -21.95
CA LEU A 104 -24.77 64.13 -22.66
C LEU A 104 -23.62 65.16 -22.59
N GLY A 105 -22.56 64.88 -21.83
CA GLY A 105 -21.43 65.77 -21.60
C GLY A 105 -21.82 67.06 -20.87
N LEU A 106 -22.58 66.93 -19.78
CA LEU A 106 -23.10 67.99 -18.92
C LEU A 106 -22.68 67.75 -17.46
N GLU A 107 -22.61 68.83 -16.68
CA GLU A 107 -22.40 68.72 -15.23
C GLU A 107 -23.71 68.34 -14.51
N PRO A 108 -23.62 67.59 -13.39
CA PRO A 108 -24.79 67.26 -12.58
C PRO A 108 -25.53 68.53 -12.14
N GLY A 109 -26.81 68.66 -12.50
CA GLY A 109 -27.63 69.84 -12.18
C GLY A 109 -27.71 70.91 -13.27
N ALA A 110 -27.21 70.64 -14.49
CA ALA A 110 -27.39 71.53 -15.64
C ALA A 110 -28.87 71.88 -15.90
N PRO A 111 -29.19 73.13 -16.29
CA PRO A 111 -30.57 73.54 -16.56
C PRO A 111 -31.14 72.82 -17.79
N GLU A 112 -32.45 72.62 -17.83
CA GLU A 112 -33.14 71.92 -18.92
C GLU A 112 -32.88 72.51 -20.31
N SER A 113 -32.60 73.82 -20.39
CA SER A 113 -32.22 74.50 -21.64
C SER A 113 -30.92 73.95 -22.23
N ASP A 114 -29.95 73.61 -21.38
CA ASP A 114 -28.64 73.09 -21.79
C ASP A 114 -28.72 71.60 -22.14
N ILE A 115 -29.56 70.85 -21.43
CA ILE A 115 -29.90 69.45 -21.74
C ILE A 115 -30.49 69.35 -23.17
N LYS A 116 -31.49 70.18 -23.48
CA LYS A 116 -32.11 70.22 -24.82
C LYS A 116 -31.13 70.64 -25.92
N LYS A 117 -30.25 71.61 -25.62
CA LYS A 117 -29.25 72.10 -26.58
C LYS A 117 -28.19 71.04 -26.91
N LYS A 118 -27.70 70.31 -25.90
CA LYS A 118 -26.73 69.23 -26.06
C LYS A 118 -27.34 68.02 -26.74
N TYR A 119 -28.54 67.60 -26.34
CA TYR A 119 -29.28 66.53 -27.00
C TYR A 119 -29.50 66.84 -28.48
N ARG A 120 -29.92 68.06 -28.85
CA ARG A 120 -30.08 68.47 -30.26
C ARG A 120 -28.78 68.40 -31.07
N ARG A 121 -27.64 68.71 -30.44
CA ARG A 121 -26.33 68.63 -31.11
C ARG A 121 -25.92 67.18 -31.35
N LEU A 122 -26.05 66.35 -30.32
CA LEU A 122 -25.72 64.92 -30.38
C LEU A 122 -26.69 64.14 -31.29
N SER A 123 -27.97 64.47 -31.26
CA SER A 123 -28.97 63.82 -32.11
C SER A 123 -28.72 64.05 -33.60
N ILE A 124 -28.21 65.22 -34.00
CA ILE A 124 -27.83 65.49 -35.39
C ILE A 124 -26.60 64.67 -35.79
N GLN A 125 -25.68 64.45 -34.87
CA GLN A 125 -24.41 63.73 -35.12
C GLN A 125 -24.60 62.20 -35.20
N TYR A 126 -25.54 61.66 -34.43
CA TYR A 126 -25.79 60.22 -34.31
C TYR A 126 -27.16 59.80 -34.89
N HIS A 127 -27.83 60.67 -35.67
CA HIS A 127 -29.12 60.33 -36.28
C HIS A 127 -28.96 59.22 -37.33
N PRO A 128 -29.85 58.20 -37.36
CA PRO A 128 -29.80 57.13 -38.37
C PRO A 128 -29.83 57.63 -39.82
N ASP A 129 -30.55 58.72 -40.08
CA ASP A 129 -30.64 59.29 -41.44
C ASP A 129 -29.40 60.11 -41.86
N LYS A 130 -28.58 60.56 -40.91
CA LYS A 130 -27.43 61.46 -41.18
C LYS A 130 -26.08 60.79 -41.01
N ASN A 131 -26.04 59.71 -40.24
CA ASN A 131 -24.85 58.92 -40.00
C ASN A 131 -25.11 57.47 -40.45
N PRO A 132 -24.41 56.98 -41.50
CA PRO A 132 -24.61 55.63 -42.02
C PRO A 132 -24.04 54.52 -41.13
N ASP A 133 -23.32 54.86 -40.05
CA ASP A 133 -22.72 53.86 -39.16
C ASP A 133 -23.78 53.16 -38.27
N PRO A 134 -23.86 51.83 -38.30
CA PRO A 134 -24.84 51.07 -37.50
C PRO A 134 -24.57 51.17 -35.99
N GLU A 135 -23.31 51.37 -35.57
CA GLU A 135 -22.95 51.60 -34.16
C GLU A 135 -23.41 52.96 -33.65
N ALA A 136 -23.35 53.99 -34.50
CA ALA A 136 -23.82 55.34 -34.14
C ALA A 136 -25.34 55.33 -33.86
N HIS A 137 -26.10 54.55 -34.63
CA HIS A 137 -27.52 54.38 -34.40
C HIS A 137 -27.83 53.69 -33.07
N LYS A 138 -27.13 52.59 -32.76
CA LYS A 138 -27.26 51.90 -31.47
C LYS A 138 -26.93 52.83 -30.31
N TYR A 139 -25.81 53.56 -30.40
CA TYR A 139 -25.41 54.52 -29.37
C TYR A 139 -26.44 55.63 -29.15
N PHE A 140 -27.04 56.13 -30.23
CA PHE A 140 -28.10 57.12 -30.14
C PHE A 140 -29.34 56.59 -29.40
N VAL A 141 -29.82 55.40 -29.75
CA VAL A 141 -31.04 54.82 -29.16
C VAL A 141 -30.81 54.34 -27.73
N GLU A 142 -29.68 53.67 -27.47
CA GLU A 142 -29.40 53.03 -26.19
C GLU A 142 -28.89 54.01 -25.13
N TYR A 143 -28.09 55.01 -25.51
CA TYR A 143 -27.45 55.92 -24.56
C TYR A 143 -28.00 57.35 -24.66
N ILE A 144 -27.93 58.00 -25.83
CA ILE A 144 -28.25 59.44 -25.95
C ILE A 144 -29.75 59.73 -25.74
N ALA A 145 -30.63 58.94 -26.38
CA ALA A 145 -32.07 59.09 -26.26
C ALA A 145 -32.57 58.75 -24.85
N LYS A 146 -32.06 57.66 -24.27
CA LYS A 146 -32.38 57.25 -22.90
C LYS A 146 -31.86 58.25 -21.86
N ALA A 147 -30.67 58.83 -22.06
CA ALA A 147 -30.11 59.84 -21.15
C ALA A 147 -30.96 61.11 -21.16
N TYR A 148 -31.42 61.55 -22.33
CA TYR A 148 -32.35 62.68 -22.43
C TYR A 148 -33.70 62.38 -21.79
N GLN A 149 -34.24 61.17 -22.00
CA GLN A 149 -35.48 60.74 -21.34
C GLN A 149 -35.34 60.70 -19.81
N ALA A 150 -34.24 60.14 -19.29
CA ALA A 150 -33.94 60.08 -17.87
C ALA A 150 -33.92 61.46 -17.18
N LEU A 151 -33.55 62.52 -17.91
CA LEU A 151 -33.44 63.87 -17.36
C LEU A 151 -34.68 64.74 -17.59
N THR A 152 -35.50 64.45 -18.61
CA THR A 152 -36.64 65.30 -19.00
C THR A 152 -38.01 64.74 -18.68
N ASP A 153 -38.18 63.42 -18.63
CA ASP A 153 -39.47 62.79 -18.31
C ASP A 153 -39.57 62.58 -16.79
N PRO A 154 -40.60 63.13 -16.11
CA PRO A 154 -40.77 62.97 -14.67
C PRO A 154 -40.79 61.50 -14.22
N ILE A 155 -41.35 60.59 -15.03
CA ILE A 155 -41.44 59.17 -14.68
C ILE A 155 -40.08 58.49 -14.82
N ALA A 156 -39.38 58.72 -15.94
CA ALA A 156 -38.05 58.15 -16.18
C ALA A 156 -37.00 58.70 -15.20
N ARG A 157 -37.14 59.96 -14.78
CA ARG A 157 -36.31 60.59 -13.76
C ARG A 157 -36.53 59.99 -12.38
N GLU A 158 -37.78 59.79 -11.97
CA GLU A 158 -38.10 59.11 -10.71
C GLU A 158 -37.58 57.66 -10.71
N ASN A 159 -37.69 56.96 -11.85
CA ASN A 159 -37.13 55.63 -12.03
C ASN A 159 -35.61 55.62 -11.95
N TYR A 160 -34.93 56.60 -12.54
CA TYR A 160 -33.49 56.74 -12.46
C TYR A 160 -33.03 57.05 -11.02
N GLU A 161 -33.72 57.96 -10.31
CA GLU A 161 -33.42 58.29 -8.91
C GLU A 161 -33.64 57.10 -7.96
N LYS A 162 -34.63 56.23 -8.25
CA LYS A 162 -34.94 55.04 -7.43
C LYS A 162 -34.15 53.78 -7.80
N TYR A 163 -33.84 53.56 -9.07
CA TYR A 163 -33.28 52.30 -9.59
C TYR A 163 -31.95 52.47 -10.36
N GLY A 164 -31.47 53.70 -10.55
CA GLY A 164 -30.23 53.98 -11.28
C GLY A 164 -30.34 53.84 -12.80
N HIS A 165 -31.55 53.65 -13.36
CA HIS A 165 -31.78 53.48 -14.80
C HIS A 165 -33.16 54.04 -15.22
N PRO A 166 -33.30 54.70 -16.40
CA PRO A 166 -34.56 55.33 -16.84
C PRO A 166 -35.74 54.36 -17.00
N ASP A 167 -35.44 53.12 -17.41
CA ASP A 167 -36.44 52.07 -17.65
C ASP A 167 -37.01 51.43 -16.34
N GLY A 168 -36.58 51.89 -15.15
CA GLY A 168 -37.05 51.40 -13.86
C GLY A 168 -36.35 50.12 -13.39
N ARG A 169 -37.04 49.32 -12.56
CA ARG A 169 -36.50 48.06 -12.00
C ARG A 169 -36.17 47.08 -13.13
N GLN A 170 -34.89 46.95 -13.46
CA GLN A 170 -34.43 45.93 -14.40
C GLN A 170 -34.67 44.54 -13.81
N GLY A 171 -35.26 43.64 -14.61
CA GLY A 171 -35.40 42.24 -14.23
C GLY A 171 -34.02 41.61 -14.05
N PHE A 172 -33.85 40.80 -12.99
CA PHE A 172 -32.61 40.05 -12.77
C PHE A 172 -32.46 39.04 -13.92
N GLN A 173 -31.58 39.32 -14.88
CA GLN A 173 -31.28 38.37 -15.95
C GLN A 173 -30.24 37.36 -15.43
N MET A 174 -30.67 36.12 -15.18
CA MET A 174 -29.76 35.03 -14.87
C MET A 174 -29.07 34.56 -16.16
N GLY A 175 -27.85 35.02 -16.38
CA GLY A 175 -26.95 34.49 -17.40
C GLY A 175 -26.19 33.28 -16.88
N ILE A 176 -26.11 32.21 -17.69
CA ILE A 176 -25.15 31.12 -17.46
C ILE A 176 -23.83 31.55 -18.07
N ALA A 177 -22.74 31.48 -17.31
CA ALA A 177 -21.40 31.84 -17.77
C ALA A 177 -20.80 30.83 -18.76
N LEU A 178 -21.60 30.09 -19.53
CA LEU A 178 -21.13 29.15 -20.57
C LEU A 178 -21.23 29.82 -21.95
N PRO A 179 -20.24 29.61 -22.83
CA PRO A 179 -20.23 30.23 -24.14
C PRO A 179 -21.29 29.62 -25.05
N GLN A 180 -21.91 30.45 -25.90
CA GLN A 180 -23.05 30.03 -26.74
C GLN A 180 -22.70 28.93 -27.75
N PHE A 181 -21.44 28.84 -28.20
CA PHE A 181 -21.02 27.77 -29.11
C PHE A 181 -21.13 26.36 -28.49
N LEU A 182 -21.10 26.24 -27.16
CA LEU A 182 -21.22 24.95 -26.46
C LEU A 182 -22.69 24.54 -26.28
N LEU A 183 -23.61 25.51 -26.29
CA LEU A 183 -25.05 25.32 -26.03
C LEU A 183 -25.92 25.30 -27.29
N ASN A 184 -25.45 25.82 -28.42
CA ASN A 184 -26.20 25.79 -29.67
C ASN A 184 -26.24 24.36 -30.22
N ILE A 185 -27.34 23.62 -30.03
CA ILE A 185 -27.48 22.19 -30.38
C ILE A 185 -27.42 21.92 -31.90
N ASP A 186 -27.66 22.93 -32.72
CA ASP A 186 -27.83 22.81 -34.19
C ASP A 186 -26.50 22.66 -34.99
N GLY A 187 -25.39 22.28 -34.34
CA GLY A 187 -24.07 22.22 -34.99
C GLY A 187 -23.06 21.23 -34.36
N ALA A 188 -21.77 21.48 -34.54
CA ALA A 188 -20.66 20.61 -34.10
C ALA A 188 -20.63 20.32 -32.57
N SER A 189 -21.29 21.16 -31.79
CA SER A 189 -21.53 21.05 -30.34
C SER A 189 -22.27 19.76 -29.93
N GLY A 190 -23.28 19.32 -30.71
CA GLY A 190 -24.03 18.09 -30.43
C GLY A 190 -23.14 16.85 -30.53
N GLY A 191 -22.22 16.83 -31.52
CA GLY A 191 -21.22 15.78 -31.67
C GLY A 191 -20.21 15.75 -30.52
N ILE A 192 -19.77 16.93 -30.05
CA ILE A 192 -18.85 17.06 -28.91
C ILE A 192 -19.51 16.57 -27.61
N LEU A 193 -20.77 16.94 -27.37
CA LEU A 193 -21.53 16.49 -26.20
C LEU A 193 -21.76 14.97 -26.21
N LEU A 194 -22.13 14.41 -27.37
CA LEU A 194 -22.30 12.96 -27.52
C LEU A 194 -20.98 12.21 -27.31
N LEU A 195 -19.88 12.69 -27.88
CA LEU A 195 -18.55 12.11 -27.65
C LEU A 195 -18.14 12.16 -26.17
N TRP A 196 -18.47 13.25 -25.48
CA TRP A 196 -18.19 13.37 -24.05
C TRP A 196 -19.02 12.39 -23.23
N ILE A 197 -20.33 12.27 -23.50
CA ILE A 197 -21.22 11.31 -22.83
C ILE A 197 -20.77 9.87 -23.10
N VAL A 198 -20.48 9.52 -24.35
CA VAL A 198 -19.98 8.18 -24.70
C VAL A 198 -18.62 7.92 -24.05
N GLY A 199 -17.72 8.91 -24.05
CA GLY A 199 -16.41 8.82 -23.42
C GLY A 199 -16.48 8.60 -21.91
N VAL A 200 -17.30 9.37 -21.21
CA VAL A 200 -17.37 9.39 -19.75
C VAL A 200 -18.33 8.34 -19.19
N CYS A 201 -19.47 8.11 -19.84
CA CYS A 201 -20.50 7.18 -19.34
C CYS A 201 -20.34 5.75 -19.85
N ILE A 202 -19.68 5.54 -21.01
CA ILE A 202 -19.52 4.20 -21.60
C ILE A 202 -18.06 3.78 -21.59
N LEU A 203 -17.18 4.52 -22.27
CA LEU A 203 -15.79 4.09 -22.46
C LEU A 203 -15.01 4.09 -21.14
N LEU A 204 -15.15 5.13 -20.31
CA LEU A 204 -14.43 5.22 -19.05
C LEU A 204 -14.84 4.10 -18.07
N PRO A 205 -16.14 3.83 -17.80
CA PRO A 205 -16.55 2.70 -16.97
C PRO A 205 -16.13 1.36 -17.57
N LEU A 206 -16.21 1.18 -18.89
CA LEU A 206 -15.80 -0.06 -19.55
C LEU A 206 -14.30 -0.29 -19.42
N VAL A 207 -13.47 0.72 -19.67
CA VAL A 207 -12.01 0.62 -19.51
C VAL A 207 -11.64 0.35 -18.06
N VAL A 208 -12.27 1.07 -17.12
CA VAL A 208 -12.05 0.83 -15.68
C VAL A 208 -12.46 -0.59 -15.30
N ALA A 209 -13.62 -1.07 -15.76
CA ALA A 209 -14.11 -2.42 -15.50
C ALA A 209 -13.16 -3.48 -16.09
N VAL A 210 -12.77 -3.35 -17.36
CA VAL A 210 -11.85 -4.32 -18.02
C VAL A 210 -10.48 -4.32 -17.33
N VAL A 211 -9.90 -3.16 -17.04
CA VAL A 211 -8.59 -3.06 -16.37
C VAL A 211 -8.67 -3.57 -14.93
N TYR A 212 -9.73 -3.22 -14.20
CA TYR A 212 -9.92 -3.68 -12.82
C TYR A 212 -10.15 -5.18 -12.76
N LEU A 213 -11.07 -5.72 -13.57
CA LEU A 213 -11.39 -7.15 -13.61
C LEU A 213 -10.20 -7.98 -14.09
N SER A 214 -9.51 -7.57 -15.16
CA SER A 214 -8.32 -8.29 -15.65
C SER A 214 -7.19 -8.30 -14.62
N ARG A 215 -6.97 -7.18 -13.90
CA ARG A 215 -5.92 -7.11 -12.87
C ARG A 215 -6.31 -7.84 -11.59
N SER A 216 -7.54 -7.66 -11.11
CA SER A 216 -8.04 -8.29 -9.88
C SER A 216 -8.14 -9.81 -10.01
N SER A 217 -8.42 -10.30 -11.22
CA SER A 217 -8.47 -11.74 -11.52
C SER A 217 -7.07 -12.37 -11.57
N LYS A 218 -6.05 -11.63 -12.05
CA LYS A 218 -4.67 -12.17 -12.15
C LYS A 218 -3.84 -11.97 -10.87
N TYR A 219 -4.01 -10.84 -10.19
CA TYR A 219 -3.14 -10.41 -9.08
C TYR A 219 -3.90 -10.24 -7.77
N THR A 220 -3.19 -10.44 -6.68
CA THR A 220 -3.62 -10.17 -5.31
C THR A 220 -3.48 -8.68 -4.99
N GLY A 221 -3.98 -8.25 -3.83
CA GLY A 221 -3.78 -6.87 -3.35
C GLY A 221 -2.30 -6.44 -3.23
N ASN A 222 -1.39 -7.41 -3.05
CA ASN A 222 0.05 -7.20 -2.98
C ASN A 222 0.77 -7.33 -4.34
N TYR A 223 0.03 -7.36 -5.46
CA TYR A 223 0.54 -7.53 -6.82
C TYR A 223 1.33 -8.84 -7.04
N VAL A 224 0.93 -9.91 -6.38
CA VAL A 224 1.43 -11.28 -6.59
C VAL A 224 0.38 -12.07 -7.35
N MET A 225 0.77 -12.98 -8.24
CA MET A 225 -0.16 -13.78 -9.01
C MET A 225 -0.90 -14.80 -8.14
N HIS A 226 -2.20 -15.01 -8.39
CA HIS A 226 -2.96 -16.05 -7.69
C HIS A 226 -2.41 -17.46 -7.94
N GLN A 227 -1.82 -17.70 -9.11
CA GLN A 227 -1.15 -18.96 -9.44
C GLN A 227 0.05 -19.23 -8.52
N THR A 228 0.79 -18.18 -8.13
CA THR A 228 1.91 -18.28 -7.19
C THR A 228 1.43 -18.64 -5.80
N LEU A 229 0.36 -17.98 -5.33
CA LEU A 229 -0.25 -18.32 -4.04
C LEU A 229 -0.71 -19.77 -3.99
N SER A 230 -1.40 -20.25 -5.04
CA SER A 230 -1.81 -21.65 -5.15
C SER A 230 -0.62 -22.60 -5.09
N THR A 231 0.44 -22.29 -5.85
CA THR A 231 1.68 -23.10 -5.86
C THR A 231 2.34 -23.14 -4.47
N TYR A 232 2.46 -21.99 -3.80
CA TYR A 232 2.99 -21.90 -2.44
C TYR A 232 2.10 -22.65 -1.44
N TYR A 233 0.78 -22.54 -1.56
CA TYR A 233 -0.16 -23.22 -0.69
C TYR A 233 0.04 -24.75 -0.68
N TYR A 234 0.16 -25.36 -1.86
CA TYR A 234 0.36 -26.82 -2.00
C TYR A 234 1.76 -27.30 -1.65
N LEU A 235 2.79 -26.48 -1.89
CA LEU A 235 4.18 -26.86 -1.65
C LEU A 235 4.61 -26.66 -0.19
N MET A 236 3.97 -25.73 0.53
CA MET A 236 4.23 -25.54 1.95
C MET A 236 3.76 -26.77 2.75
N LYS A 237 4.66 -27.26 3.61
CA LYS A 237 4.46 -28.44 4.47
C LYS A 237 4.98 -28.17 5.87
N PRO A 238 4.41 -28.79 6.93
CA PRO A 238 4.84 -28.55 8.31
C PRO A 238 6.27 -29.04 8.58
N SER A 239 6.71 -30.08 7.85
CA SER A 239 8.05 -30.68 7.95
C SER A 239 9.11 -29.98 7.09
N LEU A 240 8.75 -28.90 6.39
CA LEU A 240 9.68 -28.20 5.51
C LEU A 240 10.81 -27.58 6.32
N ALA A 241 12.05 -28.02 6.04
CA ALA A 241 13.24 -27.46 6.65
C ALA A 241 13.50 -26.04 6.11
N PRO A 242 14.07 -25.12 6.92
CA PRO A 242 14.40 -23.76 6.48
C PRO A 242 15.25 -23.71 5.20
N SER A 243 16.22 -24.62 5.07
CA SER A 243 17.07 -24.71 3.87
C SER A 243 16.31 -25.08 2.59
N LYS A 244 15.14 -25.71 2.71
CA LYS A 244 14.28 -26.14 1.60
C LYS A 244 13.17 -25.15 1.27
N VAL A 245 13.02 -24.08 2.04
CA VAL A 245 12.09 -22.98 1.74
C VAL A 245 12.48 -22.28 0.43
N MET A 246 13.77 -22.21 0.11
CA MET A 246 14.25 -21.67 -1.16
C MET A 246 13.67 -22.42 -2.37
N ASP A 247 13.62 -23.76 -2.31
CA ASP A 247 13.06 -24.61 -3.37
C ASP A 247 11.55 -24.35 -3.61
N VAL A 248 10.84 -23.88 -2.57
CA VAL A 248 9.43 -23.45 -2.68
C VAL A 248 9.36 -22.04 -3.25
N PHE A 249 10.18 -21.11 -2.74
CA PHE A 249 10.22 -19.72 -3.15
C PHE A 249 10.46 -19.55 -4.67
N ILE A 250 11.41 -20.29 -5.23
CA ILE A 250 11.75 -20.20 -6.66
C ILE A 250 10.62 -20.64 -7.59
N LYS A 251 9.66 -21.44 -7.11
CA LYS A 251 8.54 -21.97 -7.91
C LYS A 251 7.41 -20.97 -8.14
N ALA A 252 7.64 -19.69 -7.85
CA ALA A 252 6.70 -18.61 -8.17
C ALA A 252 6.42 -18.53 -9.68
N ALA A 253 5.16 -18.26 -10.05
CA ALA A 253 4.76 -18.08 -11.44
C ALA A 253 5.44 -16.84 -12.07
N GLU A 254 5.72 -15.81 -11.28
CA GLU A 254 6.46 -14.61 -11.72
C GLU A 254 7.87 -14.94 -12.20
N TYR A 255 8.51 -15.94 -11.59
CA TYR A 255 9.83 -16.40 -11.99
C TYR A 255 9.79 -17.33 -13.21
N MET A 256 8.65 -17.98 -13.46
CA MET A 256 8.43 -18.75 -14.69
C MET A 256 8.31 -17.85 -15.94
N GLU A 257 7.84 -16.60 -15.78
CA GLU A 257 7.74 -15.62 -16.87
C GLU A 257 9.10 -15.01 -17.27
N ILE A 258 10.21 -15.35 -16.59
CA ILE A 258 11.54 -14.81 -16.90
C ILE A 258 12.05 -15.38 -18.24
N PRO A 259 12.57 -14.53 -19.15
CA PRO A 259 13.03 -14.99 -20.45
C PRO A 259 14.25 -15.91 -20.33
N VAL A 260 14.17 -17.08 -20.96
CA VAL A 260 15.29 -18.03 -21.08
C VAL A 260 15.89 -17.88 -22.47
N ARG A 261 17.10 -17.30 -22.55
CA ARG A 261 17.81 -17.06 -23.81
C ARG A 261 18.87 -18.14 -24.00
N ARG A 262 19.08 -18.61 -25.23
CA ARG A 262 20.15 -19.60 -25.54
C ARG A 262 21.56 -19.08 -25.24
N THR A 263 21.76 -17.76 -25.28
CA THR A 263 23.02 -17.11 -24.92
C THR A 263 23.36 -17.26 -23.44
N ASP A 264 22.38 -17.60 -22.60
CA ASP A 264 22.56 -17.67 -21.15
C ASP A 264 23.13 -19.03 -20.71
N ASP A 265 23.16 -20.06 -21.57
CA ASP A 265 23.55 -21.43 -21.19
C ASP A 265 25.00 -21.52 -20.68
N GLU A 266 25.97 -20.93 -21.40
CA GLU A 266 27.38 -20.93 -21.00
C GLU A 266 27.64 -20.17 -19.68
N PRO A 267 27.16 -18.91 -19.48
CA PRO A 267 27.35 -18.22 -18.21
C PRO A 267 26.60 -18.91 -17.05
N LEU A 268 25.43 -19.53 -17.28
CA LEU A 268 24.73 -20.29 -16.25
C LEU A 268 25.50 -21.55 -15.83
N GLN A 269 26.15 -22.25 -16.77
CA GLN A 269 27.01 -23.39 -16.43
C GLN A 269 28.24 -22.97 -15.62
N LYS A 270 28.87 -21.84 -15.97
CA LYS A 270 29.97 -21.27 -15.19
C LYS A 270 29.53 -20.92 -13.77
N LEU A 271 28.37 -20.27 -13.64
CA LEU A 271 27.78 -19.92 -12.34
C LEU A 271 27.42 -21.17 -11.52
N PHE A 272 26.85 -22.19 -12.15
CA PHE A 272 26.56 -23.47 -11.49
C PHE A 272 27.81 -24.09 -10.87
N MET A 273 28.95 -24.04 -11.55
CA MET A 273 30.21 -24.59 -11.02
C MET A 273 30.71 -23.82 -9.78
N LEU A 274 30.53 -22.50 -9.75
CA LEU A 274 30.91 -21.66 -8.60
C LEU A 274 30.02 -21.92 -7.39
N VAL A 275 28.70 -22.02 -7.59
CA VAL A 275 27.74 -22.10 -6.47
C VAL A 275 27.34 -23.54 -6.13
N ARG A 276 27.93 -24.53 -6.79
CA ARG A 276 27.60 -25.96 -6.65
C ARG A 276 27.60 -26.45 -5.20
N SER A 277 28.48 -25.93 -4.34
CA SER A 277 28.59 -26.33 -2.94
C SER A 277 27.44 -25.85 -2.07
N GLU A 278 26.77 -24.77 -2.47
CA GLU A 278 25.64 -24.16 -1.76
C GLU A 278 24.29 -24.68 -2.24
N LEU A 279 24.25 -25.31 -3.41
CA LEU A 279 23.07 -26.03 -3.86
C LEU A 279 22.80 -27.20 -2.92
N ASN A 280 21.52 -27.41 -2.56
CA ASN A 280 21.07 -28.51 -1.70
C ASN A 280 21.09 -29.87 -2.44
N LEU A 281 22.19 -30.17 -3.14
CA LEU A 281 22.42 -31.41 -3.89
C LEU A 281 23.02 -32.47 -2.96
N ASP A 282 22.49 -33.69 -3.02
CA ASP A 282 23.05 -34.79 -2.23
C ASP A 282 24.45 -35.16 -2.73
N LEU A 283 25.45 -34.92 -1.86
CA LEU A 283 26.88 -35.17 -2.13
C LEU A 283 27.20 -36.64 -2.47
N LYS A 284 26.30 -37.58 -2.11
CA LYS A 284 26.46 -39.02 -2.40
C LYS A 284 26.09 -39.38 -3.85
N ASN A 285 25.18 -38.63 -4.49
CA ASN A 285 24.64 -38.92 -5.83
C ASN A 285 24.74 -37.71 -6.78
N ILE A 286 25.84 -36.95 -6.71
CA ILE A 286 26.03 -35.66 -7.40
C ILE A 286 25.68 -35.72 -8.90
N LYS A 287 26.10 -36.76 -9.62
CA LYS A 287 25.83 -36.87 -11.07
C LYS A 287 24.34 -37.01 -11.39
N GLN A 288 23.60 -37.79 -10.59
CA GLN A 288 22.17 -37.97 -10.79
C GLN A 288 21.39 -36.73 -10.36
N GLU A 289 21.75 -36.11 -9.24
CA GLU A 289 21.11 -34.88 -8.75
C GLU A 289 21.38 -33.70 -9.68
N GLN A 290 22.59 -33.58 -10.22
CA GLN A 290 22.90 -32.59 -11.26
C GLN A 290 22.03 -32.82 -12.51
N ALA A 291 21.89 -34.06 -12.97
CA ALA A 291 21.01 -34.36 -14.10
C ALA A 291 19.54 -34.03 -13.78
N LYS A 292 19.07 -34.26 -12.55
CA LYS A 292 17.71 -33.88 -12.12
C LYS A 292 17.53 -32.36 -12.08
N PHE A 293 18.54 -31.63 -11.59
CA PHE A 293 18.54 -30.18 -11.52
C PHE A 293 18.35 -29.55 -12.91
N TRP A 294 19.16 -29.94 -13.89
CA TRP A 294 19.04 -29.43 -15.27
C TRP A 294 17.80 -29.92 -16.04
N LYS A 295 17.11 -30.96 -15.55
CA LYS A 295 15.83 -31.44 -16.11
C LYS A 295 14.62 -30.63 -15.66
N GLN A 296 14.78 -29.77 -14.65
CA GLN A 296 13.69 -28.90 -14.22
C GLN A 296 13.38 -27.84 -15.28
N HIS A 297 12.29 -27.09 -15.07
CA HIS A 297 11.93 -26.00 -15.97
C HIS A 297 13.10 -24.98 -16.07
N PRO A 298 13.56 -24.61 -17.27
CA PRO A 298 14.77 -23.80 -17.44
C PRO A 298 14.74 -22.44 -16.71
N ALA A 299 13.56 -21.81 -16.60
CA ALA A 299 13.39 -20.56 -15.88
C ALA A 299 13.61 -20.72 -14.35
N LEU A 300 13.24 -21.88 -13.78
CA LEU A 300 13.47 -22.17 -12.36
C LEU A 300 14.96 -22.37 -12.08
N VAL A 301 15.64 -23.15 -12.94
CA VAL A 301 17.09 -23.38 -12.84
C VAL A 301 17.83 -22.05 -12.91
N LYS A 302 17.48 -21.21 -13.88
CA LYS A 302 18.03 -19.86 -14.01
C LYS A 302 17.78 -19.02 -12.75
N THR A 303 16.55 -19.03 -12.23
CA THR A 303 16.19 -18.25 -11.03
C THR A 303 16.95 -18.73 -9.79
N GLU A 304 17.02 -20.05 -9.56
CA GLU A 304 17.73 -20.63 -8.43
C GLU A 304 19.22 -20.26 -8.47
N LEU A 305 19.86 -20.37 -9.64
CA LEU A 305 21.26 -19.98 -9.81
C LEU A 305 21.48 -18.47 -9.58
N LEU A 306 20.57 -17.62 -10.05
CA LEU A 306 20.67 -16.17 -9.86
C LEU A 306 20.44 -15.76 -8.40
N VAL A 307 19.49 -16.37 -7.69
CA VAL A 307 19.31 -16.13 -6.25
C VAL A 307 20.52 -16.64 -5.47
N GLN A 308 21.07 -17.80 -5.84
CA GLN A 308 22.29 -18.30 -5.23
C GLN A 308 23.51 -17.41 -5.49
N ALA A 309 23.62 -16.79 -6.67
CA ALA A 309 24.63 -15.79 -6.97
C ALA A 309 24.53 -14.55 -6.04
N GLN A 310 23.29 -14.14 -5.68
CA GLN A 310 23.08 -13.10 -4.65
C GLN A 310 23.60 -13.55 -3.29
N LEU A 311 23.31 -14.79 -2.89
CA LEU A 311 23.68 -15.30 -1.59
C LEU A 311 25.20 -15.45 -1.44
N THR A 312 25.93 -15.83 -2.50
CA THR A 312 27.40 -16.00 -2.48
C THR A 312 28.18 -14.76 -2.90
N ARG A 313 27.51 -13.67 -3.30
CA ARG A 313 28.11 -12.41 -3.79
C ARG A 313 28.91 -12.55 -5.11
N GLU A 314 28.62 -13.57 -5.92
CA GLU A 314 29.31 -13.86 -7.18
C GLU A 314 28.76 -13.04 -8.37
N PHE A 315 28.74 -11.70 -8.23
CA PHE A 315 28.17 -10.80 -9.23
C PHE A 315 29.04 -10.63 -10.48
N ALA A 316 30.35 -10.82 -10.35
CA ALA A 316 31.30 -10.63 -11.45
C ALA A 316 31.13 -11.67 -12.58
N ALA A 317 30.56 -12.84 -12.26
CA ALA A 317 30.30 -13.91 -13.22
C ALA A 317 29.07 -13.65 -14.10
N LEU A 318 28.26 -12.63 -13.80
CA LEU A 318 27.00 -12.37 -14.50
C LEU A 318 27.21 -11.56 -15.78
N SER A 319 26.67 -12.05 -16.89
CA SER A 319 26.59 -11.28 -18.14
C SER A 319 25.62 -10.09 -18.00
N PRO A 320 25.73 -9.03 -18.82
CA PRO A 320 24.83 -7.88 -18.76
C PRO A 320 23.34 -8.24 -18.94
N SER A 321 23.05 -9.25 -19.78
CA SER A 321 21.69 -9.77 -19.96
C SER A 321 21.17 -10.44 -18.69
N LEU A 322 21.97 -11.32 -18.08
CA LEU A 322 21.63 -11.98 -16.82
C LEU A 322 21.53 -10.99 -15.65
N GLN A 323 22.33 -9.92 -15.64
CA GLN A 323 22.25 -8.88 -14.63
C GLN A 323 20.91 -8.14 -14.64
N SER A 324 20.30 -7.97 -15.83
CA SER A 324 18.96 -7.36 -15.94
C SER A 324 17.88 -8.29 -15.36
N ASP A 325 17.96 -9.58 -15.65
CA ASP A 325 17.01 -10.58 -15.13
C ASP A 325 17.20 -10.79 -13.62
N PHE A 326 18.45 -10.80 -13.16
CA PHE A 326 18.84 -10.83 -11.75
C PHE A 326 18.23 -9.67 -10.96
N ARG A 327 18.33 -8.43 -11.48
CA ARG A 327 17.68 -7.27 -10.87
C ARG A 327 16.16 -7.45 -10.83
N ARG A 328 15.55 -8.01 -11.87
CA ARG A 328 14.10 -8.25 -11.89
C ARG A 328 13.67 -9.24 -10.81
N ILE A 329 14.43 -10.32 -10.61
CA ILE A 329 14.19 -11.32 -9.55
C ILE A 329 14.23 -10.65 -8.17
N LEU A 330 15.30 -9.91 -7.90
CA LEU A 330 15.46 -9.23 -6.61
C LEU A 330 14.39 -8.16 -6.37
N GLU A 331 13.91 -7.47 -7.41
CA GLU A 331 12.83 -6.49 -7.27
C GLU A 331 11.53 -7.13 -6.74
N THR A 332 11.21 -8.33 -7.21
CA THR A 332 10.00 -9.06 -6.85
C THR A 332 10.15 -9.88 -5.55
N ALA A 333 11.37 -10.21 -5.15
CA ALA A 333 11.66 -11.13 -4.04
C ALA A 333 10.98 -10.75 -2.70
N PRO A 334 11.04 -9.50 -2.20
CA PRO A 334 10.43 -9.16 -0.90
C PRO A 334 8.92 -9.38 -0.88
N ARG A 335 8.22 -9.08 -1.99
CA ARG A 335 6.76 -9.25 -2.09
C ARG A 335 6.38 -10.73 -2.08
N LEU A 336 7.14 -11.54 -2.80
CA LEU A 336 6.94 -12.98 -2.85
C LEU A 336 7.25 -13.66 -1.51
N LEU A 337 8.30 -13.22 -0.80
CA LEU A 337 8.62 -13.70 0.55
C LEU A 337 7.53 -13.34 1.57
N GLU A 338 6.96 -12.13 1.47
CA GLU A 338 5.85 -11.72 2.33
C GLU A 338 4.60 -12.58 2.12
N GLU A 339 4.23 -12.86 0.87
CA GLU A 339 3.12 -13.77 0.59
C GLU A 339 3.43 -15.22 1.00
N LEU A 340 4.66 -15.69 0.81
CA LEU A 340 5.10 -17.00 1.27
C LEU A 340 5.01 -17.12 2.81
N MET A 341 5.34 -16.05 3.53
CA MET A 341 5.19 -15.98 4.99
C MET A 341 3.72 -16.09 5.40
N LYS A 342 2.81 -15.38 4.73
CA LYS A 342 1.37 -15.53 4.97
C LYS A 342 0.89 -16.96 4.70
N MET A 343 1.38 -17.60 3.64
CA MET A 343 1.04 -19.01 3.36
C MET A 343 1.57 -20.00 4.40
N ALA A 344 2.66 -19.64 5.11
CA ALA A 344 3.24 -20.42 6.20
C ALA A 344 2.40 -20.34 7.49
N VAL A 345 1.84 -19.16 7.78
CA VAL A 345 1.13 -18.88 9.02
C VAL A 345 -0.40 -19.02 8.89
N ILE A 346 -0.91 -19.21 7.67
CA ILE A 346 -2.34 -19.48 7.45
C ILE A 346 -2.83 -20.64 8.34
N PRO A 347 -4.02 -20.50 8.97
CA PRO A 347 -4.60 -21.53 9.80
C PRO A 347 -4.92 -22.78 8.96
N ARG A 348 -4.28 -23.92 9.28
CA ARG A 348 -4.49 -25.19 8.55
C ARG A 348 -4.89 -26.36 9.43
N ASN A 349 -4.50 -26.34 10.70
CA ASN A 349 -4.83 -27.41 11.64
C ASN A 349 -6.29 -27.28 12.09
N ALA A 350 -6.88 -28.35 12.64
CA ALA A 350 -8.24 -28.31 13.22
C ALA A 350 -8.40 -27.25 14.31
N GLN A 351 -7.30 -26.86 14.96
CA GLN A 351 -7.22 -25.78 15.95
C GLN A 351 -7.00 -24.38 15.35
N GLY A 352 -6.93 -24.24 14.02
CA GLY A 352 -6.71 -22.95 13.36
C GLY A 352 -5.28 -22.41 13.46
N HIS A 353 -4.27 -23.27 13.60
CA HIS A 353 -2.87 -22.85 13.73
C HIS A 353 -2.08 -22.94 12.41
N GLY A 354 -1.10 -22.04 12.24
CA GLY A 354 -0.09 -22.06 11.18
C GLY A 354 1.18 -22.82 11.57
N TRP A 355 2.19 -22.88 10.70
CA TRP A 355 3.42 -23.66 10.93
C TRP A 355 4.64 -22.79 11.22
N LEU A 356 5.32 -23.06 12.33
CA LEU A 356 6.42 -22.23 12.83
C LEU A 356 7.73 -22.42 12.03
N ARG A 357 8.17 -23.66 11.79
CA ARG A 357 9.42 -23.97 11.08
C ARG A 357 9.47 -23.37 9.67
N PRO A 358 8.44 -23.52 8.82
CA PRO A 358 8.43 -22.86 7.51
C PRO A 358 8.43 -21.34 7.64
N ALA A 359 7.66 -20.78 8.59
CA ALA A 359 7.60 -19.33 8.82
C ALA A 359 8.97 -18.74 9.19
N ILE A 360 9.70 -19.38 10.12
CA ILE A 360 11.08 -19.01 10.44
C ILE A 360 11.94 -19.08 9.19
N GLY A 361 11.90 -20.18 8.44
CA GLY A 361 12.72 -20.35 7.24
C GLY A 361 12.47 -19.31 6.14
N VAL A 362 11.24 -18.80 6.00
CA VAL A 362 10.93 -17.69 5.09
C VAL A 362 11.61 -16.40 5.53
N VAL A 363 11.56 -16.09 6.83
CA VAL A 363 12.24 -14.90 7.37
C VAL A 363 13.76 -15.03 7.24
N GLU A 364 14.32 -16.21 7.54
CA GLU A 364 15.76 -16.47 7.36
C GLU A 364 16.20 -16.30 5.90
N LEU A 365 15.40 -16.80 4.95
CA LEU A 365 15.64 -16.61 3.53
C LEU A 365 15.60 -15.13 3.13
N SER A 366 14.63 -14.38 3.66
CA SER A 366 14.55 -12.93 3.46
C SER A 366 15.80 -12.21 3.94
N GLN A 367 16.22 -12.46 5.18
CA GLN A 367 17.42 -11.87 5.79
C GLN A 367 18.67 -12.18 4.94
N CYS A 368 18.83 -13.44 4.51
CA CYS A 368 19.96 -13.87 3.67
C CYS A 368 19.97 -13.23 2.27
N ILE A 369 18.82 -13.08 1.61
CA ILE A 369 18.73 -12.42 0.29
C ILE A 369 19.07 -10.92 0.39
N ILE A 370 18.56 -10.26 1.44
CA ILE A 370 18.76 -8.82 1.65
C ILE A 370 20.23 -8.51 2.04
N GLN A 371 20.82 -9.32 2.92
CA GLN A 371 22.22 -9.14 3.36
C GLN A 371 23.26 -9.80 2.45
N ALA A 372 22.81 -10.53 1.42
CA ALA A 372 23.68 -11.29 0.53
C ALA A 372 24.62 -12.24 1.31
N VAL A 373 24.03 -13.13 2.13
CA VAL A 373 24.76 -14.09 2.96
C VAL A 373 24.26 -15.50 2.66
N PRO A 374 25.13 -16.51 2.48
CA PRO A 374 24.71 -17.86 2.13
C PRO A 374 23.92 -18.52 3.27
N LEU A 375 22.91 -19.32 2.91
CA LEU A 375 22.10 -20.07 3.86
C LEU A 375 22.93 -21.11 4.64
N SER A 376 24.01 -21.63 4.04
CA SER A 376 24.93 -22.56 4.72
C SER A 376 25.62 -21.91 5.92
N ALA A 377 25.90 -20.61 5.88
CA ALA A 377 26.58 -19.87 6.95
C ALA A 377 25.74 -19.76 8.23
N ARG A 378 24.41 -20.01 8.14
CA ARG A 378 23.50 -20.09 9.29
C ARG A 378 23.60 -21.43 10.02
N LYS A 379 24.13 -22.48 9.37
CA LYS A 379 24.24 -23.80 10.01
C LYS A 379 25.22 -23.71 11.17
N THR A 380 24.85 -24.29 12.31
CA THR A 380 25.68 -24.36 13.52
C THR A 380 26.95 -25.16 13.24
N THR A 381 28.01 -24.49 12.83
CA THR A 381 29.35 -25.06 12.60
C THR A 381 30.33 -24.41 13.56
N GLY A 382 31.09 -25.21 14.32
CA GLY A 382 32.13 -24.70 15.21
C GLY A 382 31.68 -24.23 16.61
N GLY A 383 30.52 -24.66 17.10
CA GLY A 383 30.09 -24.42 18.49
C GLY A 383 29.42 -23.06 18.77
N SER A 384 29.12 -22.26 17.73
CA SER A 384 28.21 -21.11 17.83
C SER A 384 26.76 -21.55 17.50
N PRO A 385 25.76 -21.18 18.32
CA PRO A 385 24.35 -21.51 18.08
C PRO A 385 23.73 -20.78 16.88
N GLU A 386 24.33 -19.70 16.39
CA GLU A 386 23.78 -18.83 15.32
C GLU A 386 24.60 -18.88 14.01
N GLY A 387 25.64 -19.72 13.97
CA GLY A 387 26.55 -19.81 12.82
C GLY A 387 27.44 -18.58 12.65
N ILE A 388 27.96 -18.38 11.44
CA ILE A 388 28.83 -17.24 11.08
C ILE A 388 28.09 -16.16 10.30
N ALA A 389 26.83 -16.41 9.91
CA ALA A 389 26.05 -15.53 9.05
C ALA A 389 25.88 -14.09 9.59
N PRO A 390 25.61 -13.84 10.89
CA PRO A 390 25.51 -12.47 11.41
C PRO A 390 26.81 -11.66 11.33
N PHE A 391 27.97 -12.31 11.25
CA PHE A 391 29.25 -11.61 11.07
C PHE A 391 29.48 -11.22 9.61
N LEU A 392 29.06 -12.06 8.66
CA LEU A 392 29.25 -11.82 7.23
C LEU A 392 28.40 -10.65 6.70
N GLN A 393 27.37 -10.22 7.43
CA GLN A 393 26.58 -9.04 7.06
C GLN A 393 27.35 -7.72 7.25
N LEU A 394 28.40 -7.72 8.10
CA LEU A 394 29.21 -6.54 8.36
C LEU A 394 30.16 -6.25 7.19
N PRO A 395 30.45 -4.96 6.90
CA PRO A 395 31.37 -4.60 5.83
C PRO A 395 32.79 -5.07 6.14
N HIS A 396 33.56 -5.42 5.12
CA HIS A 396 34.97 -5.83 5.20
C HIS A 396 35.25 -7.12 6.01
N ILE A 397 34.22 -7.81 6.52
CA ILE A 397 34.38 -9.06 7.27
C ILE A 397 34.30 -10.26 6.32
N ASN A 398 35.35 -11.08 6.32
CA ASN A 398 35.43 -12.35 5.60
C ASN A 398 35.49 -13.53 6.56
N GLU A 399 35.25 -14.75 6.05
CA GLU A 399 35.35 -15.99 6.86
C GLU A 399 36.72 -16.16 7.55
N THR A 400 37.79 -15.68 6.91
CA THR A 400 39.15 -15.74 7.46
C THR A 400 39.30 -14.83 8.67
N THR A 401 38.73 -13.63 8.62
CA THR A 401 38.67 -12.67 9.72
C THR A 401 37.89 -13.27 10.90
N ILE A 402 36.72 -13.87 10.63
CA ILE A 402 35.89 -14.52 11.66
C ILE A 402 36.65 -15.66 12.33
N LYS A 403 37.34 -16.51 11.56
CA LYS A 403 38.16 -17.61 12.11
C LYS A 403 39.31 -17.10 13.00
N LYS A 404 39.86 -15.92 12.74
CA LYS A 404 40.88 -15.30 13.61
C LYS A 404 40.26 -14.73 14.89
N VAL A 405 39.14 -14.03 14.78
CA VAL A 405 38.41 -13.45 15.93
C VAL A 405 37.91 -14.54 16.87
N ALA A 406 37.39 -15.65 16.34
CA ALA A 406 36.94 -16.80 17.12
C ALA A 406 38.02 -17.42 18.02
N ARG A 407 39.31 -17.29 17.65
CA ARG A 407 40.44 -17.78 18.46
C ARG A 407 40.65 -16.96 19.74
N LYS A 408 40.21 -15.70 19.79
CA LYS A 408 40.25 -14.83 20.97
C LYS A 408 38.99 -14.92 21.85
N LYS A 409 38.21 -16.00 21.72
CA LYS A 409 37.01 -16.33 22.53
C LYS A 409 35.72 -15.55 22.22
N VAL A 410 35.70 -14.65 21.23
CA VAL A 410 34.43 -14.08 20.73
C VAL A 410 33.81 -15.06 19.75
N ARG A 411 32.75 -15.76 20.17
CA ARG A 411 32.11 -16.83 19.38
C ARG A 411 30.73 -16.46 18.87
N THR A 412 30.02 -15.58 19.58
CA THR A 412 28.68 -15.12 19.20
C THR A 412 28.72 -13.69 18.69
N PHE A 413 27.76 -13.34 17.84
CA PHE A 413 27.64 -11.98 17.33
C PHE A 413 27.27 -11.00 18.45
N GLN A 414 26.42 -11.43 19.37
CA GLN A 414 26.01 -10.64 20.53
C GLN A 414 27.21 -10.26 21.41
N GLU A 415 28.15 -11.18 21.65
CA GLU A 415 29.39 -10.87 22.36
C GLU A 415 30.17 -9.75 21.67
N LEU A 416 30.29 -9.77 20.33
CA LEU A 416 30.97 -8.70 19.59
C LEU A 416 30.21 -7.37 19.70
N HIS A 417 28.88 -7.40 19.63
CA HIS A 417 28.04 -6.22 19.71
C HIS A 417 28.10 -5.55 21.09
N ASP A 418 28.11 -6.33 22.16
CA ASP A 418 28.07 -5.84 23.54
C ASP A 418 29.45 -5.41 24.07
N MET A 419 30.53 -5.68 23.31
CA MET A 419 31.86 -5.14 23.62
C MET A 419 31.92 -3.62 23.47
N ASP A 420 32.76 -2.98 24.30
CA ASP A 420 33.04 -1.57 24.18
C ASP A 420 33.69 -1.25 22.82
N SER A 421 33.31 -0.10 22.24
CA SER A 421 33.76 0.31 20.90
C SER A 421 35.29 0.36 20.77
N GLN A 422 36.00 0.74 21.83
CA GLN A 422 37.48 0.77 21.83
C GLN A 422 38.09 -0.63 21.82
N GLU A 423 37.59 -1.55 22.66
CA GLU A 423 38.07 -2.93 22.73
C GLU A 423 37.78 -3.69 21.44
N ARG A 424 36.59 -3.46 20.87
CA ARG A 424 36.19 -4.02 19.58
C ARG A 424 37.08 -3.53 18.44
N ALA A 425 37.39 -2.23 18.41
CA ALA A 425 38.30 -1.67 17.41
C ALA A 425 39.71 -2.28 17.52
N GLU A 426 40.24 -2.41 18.74
CA GLU A 426 41.54 -3.03 18.97
C GLU A 426 41.56 -4.50 18.52
N LEU A 427 40.51 -5.26 18.85
CA LEU A 427 40.35 -6.65 18.43
C LEU A 427 40.37 -6.78 16.91
N LEU A 428 39.57 -5.97 16.21
CA LEU A 428 39.43 -6.01 14.75
C LEU A 428 40.71 -5.57 14.03
N ILE A 429 41.43 -4.58 14.55
CA ILE A 429 42.71 -4.13 13.98
C ILE A 429 43.80 -5.18 14.22
N GLN A 430 44.03 -5.59 15.47
CA GLN A 430 45.15 -6.45 15.82
C GLN A 430 44.96 -7.91 15.37
N THR A 431 43.73 -8.45 15.49
CA THR A 431 43.47 -9.86 15.16
C THR A 431 42.78 -10.07 13.85
N GLY A 432 41.86 -9.16 13.49
CA GLY A 432 41.19 -9.20 12.20
C GLY A 432 42.12 -8.79 11.05
N GLY A 433 43.10 -7.91 11.33
CA GLY A 433 43.99 -7.34 10.33
C GLY A 433 43.30 -6.26 9.48
N LEU A 434 42.29 -5.59 10.05
CA LEU A 434 41.54 -4.52 9.39
C LEU A 434 42.20 -3.17 9.64
N SER A 435 42.01 -2.25 8.71
CA SER A 435 42.42 -0.85 8.84
C SER A 435 41.46 -0.06 9.72
N SER A 436 41.93 1.07 10.27
CA SER A 436 41.09 1.95 11.10
C SER A 436 39.84 2.48 10.36
N ALA A 437 39.92 2.68 9.04
CA ALA A 437 38.78 3.13 8.24
C ALA A 437 37.74 2.02 8.05
N GLU A 438 38.17 0.78 7.84
CA GLU A 438 37.29 -0.38 7.72
C GLU A 438 36.57 -0.68 9.04
N VAL A 439 37.26 -0.52 10.17
CA VAL A 439 36.63 -0.64 11.50
C VAL A 439 35.60 0.47 11.74
N GLN A 440 35.88 1.70 11.29
CA GLN A 440 34.90 2.78 11.39
C GLN A 440 33.63 2.48 10.58
N ASP A 441 33.77 1.89 9.39
CA ASP A 441 32.62 1.43 8.61
C ASP A 441 31.80 0.37 9.36
N ILE A 442 32.46 -0.54 10.09
CA ILE A 442 31.79 -1.56 10.92
C ILE A 442 31.02 -0.92 12.08
N GLU A 443 31.64 0.01 12.81
CA GLU A 443 30.97 0.73 13.92
C GLU A 443 29.73 1.49 13.42
N MET A 444 29.82 2.17 12.27
CA MET A 444 28.65 2.84 11.67
C MET A 444 27.50 1.90 11.34
N VAL A 445 27.79 0.63 11.02
CA VAL A 445 26.77 -0.39 10.77
C VAL A 445 26.20 -0.93 12.08
N LEU A 446 27.05 -1.19 13.08
CA LEU A 446 26.61 -1.64 14.41
C LEU A 446 25.71 -0.60 15.08
N ASP A 447 26.03 0.69 14.98
CA ASP A 447 25.19 1.78 15.51
C ASP A 447 23.78 1.84 14.88
N MET A 448 23.66 1.33 13.65
CA MET A 448 22.40 1.23 12.92
C MET A 448 21.63 -0.05 13.22
N MET A 449 22.23 -1.06 13.85
CA MET A 449 21.55 -2.33 14.10
C MET A 449 20.50 -2.19 15.21
N PRO A 450 19.28 -2.73 15.02
CA PRO A 450 18.22 -2.65 16.01
C PRO A 450 18.43 -3.69 17.13
N SER A 451 18.28 -3.23 18.37
CA SER A 451 18.10 -4.07 19.55
C SER A 451 16.62 -4.08 19.95
N LEU A 452 16.04 -5.28 20.05
CA LEU A 452 14.61 -5.45 20.30
C LEU A 452 14.31 -5.81 21.75
N THR A 453 13.30 -5.17 22.32
CA THR A 453 12.69 -5.54 23.61
C THR A 453 11.20 -5.81 23.41
N LEU A 454 10.69 -6.84 24.09
CA LEU A 454 9.32 -7.33 23.94
C LEU A 454 8.65 -7.37 25.32
N GLU A 455 7.51 -6.70 25.43
CA GLU A 455 6.62 -6.78 26.58
C GLU A 455 5.28 -7.33 26.08
N VAL A 456 4.87 -8.50 26.59
CA VAL A 456 3.66 -9.19 26.11
C VAL A 456 2.78 -9.55 27.29
N THR A 457 1.53 -9.12 27.25
CA THR A 457 0.47 -9.50 28.19
C THR A 457 -0.70 -10.14 27.45
N CYS A 458 -1.42 -11.03 28.14
CA CYS A 458 -2.61 -11.69 27.63
C CYS A 458 -3.74 -11.48 28.63
N GLU A 459 -4.84 -10.93 28.14
CA GLU A 459 -5.98 -10.51 28.97
C GLU A 459 -7.28 -10.97 28.30
N THR A 460 -8.30 -11.22 29.11
CA THR A 460 -9.68 -11.53 28.69
C THR A 460 -10.59 -10.36 29.07
N GLU A 461 -11.60 -10.09 28.24
CA GLU A 461 -12.54 -9.00 28.50
C GLU A 461 -13.51 -9.41 29.61
N GLY A 462 -13.39 -8.79 30.80
CA GLY A 462 -14.38 -8.88 31.87
C GLY A 462 -14.23 -10.04 32.86
N GLU A 463 -13.20 -10.88 32.76
CA GLU A 463 -12.99 -12.02 33.67
C GLU A 463 -11.62 -12.02 34.35
N GLU A 464 -11.57 -12.44 35.63
CA GLU A 464 -10.32 -12.66 36.37
C GLU A 464 -9.70 -14.01 36.01
N GLY A 465 -9.05 -14.06 34.85
CA GLY A 465 -8.35 -15.24 34.35
C GLY A 465 -8.87 -15.71 33.00
N ILE A 466 -8.09 -16.61 32.38
CA ILE A 466 -8.37 -17.11 31.04
C ILE A 466 -9.02 -18.49 31.19
N GLN A 467 -10.27 -18.65 30.76
CA GLN A 467 -10.95 -19.93 30.74
C GLN A 467 -10.91 -20.58 29.35
N GLU A 468 -11.16 -21.88 29.31
CA GLU A 468 -11.29 -22.65 28.07
C GLU A 468 -12.40 -22.08 27.18
N GLY A 469 -12.04 -21.77 25.92
CA GLY A 469 -12.96 -21.27 24.90
C GLY A 469 -13.10 -19.75 24.85
N ASP A 470 -12.51 -19.00 25.78
CA ASP A 470 -12.53 -17.55 25.80
C ASP A 470 -11.72 -16.94 24.66
N ILE A 471 -12.09 -15.72 24.26
CA ILE A 471 -11.31 -14.93 23.31
C ILE A 471 -10.26 -14.15 24.11
N VAL A 472 -9.00 -14.59 24.00
CA VAL A 472 -7.86 -13.95 24.64
C VAL A 472 -7.33 -12.84 23.75
N THR A 473 -7.19 -11.65 24.30
CA THR A 473 -6.54 -10.52 23.64
C THR A 473 -5.08 -10.45 24.06
N ILE A 474 -4.18 -10.44 23.07
CA ILE A 474 -2.73 -10.27 23.25
C ILE A 474 -2.41 -8.79 23.10
N HIS A 475 -1.74 -8.21 24.09
CA HIS A 475 -1.13 -6.89 24.02
C HIS A 475 0.38 -7.06 23.99
N ALA A 476 0.99 -6.79 22.83
CA ALA A 476 2.43 -6.90 22.65
C ALA A 476 3.03 -5.54 22.28
N TRP A 477 3.88 -5.01 23.16
CA TRP A 477 4.71 -3.84 22.89
C TRP A 477 6.07 -4.30 22.38
N ILE A 478 6.40 -3.86 21.17
CA ILE A 478 7.69 -4.13 20.52
C ILE A 478 8.45 -2.81 20.50
N ASN A 479 9.56 -2.75 21.23
CA ASN A 479 10.38 -1.56 21.32
C ASN A 479 11.73 -1.78 20.61
N VAL A 480 12.04 -0.86 19.68
CA VAL A 480 13.28 -0.87 18.90
C VAL A 480 14.21 0.20 19.46
N ILE A 481 15.38 -0.24 19.92
CA ILE A 481 16.42 0.64 20.44
C ILE A 481 17.62 0.57 19.50
N ARG A 482 18.19 1.72 19.15
CA ARG A 482 19.45 1.84 18.41
C ARG A 482 20.38 2.79 19.13
N VAL A 483 21.69 2.55 19.00
CA VAL A 483 22.73 3.41 19.61
C VAL A 483 22.63 4.85 19.08
N ASN A 484 22.28 5.01 17.80
CA ASN A 484 22.12 6.32 17.17
C ASN A 484 20.76 7.02 17.44
N GLY A 485 19.84 6.38 18.17
CA GLY A 485 18.52 6.92 18.47
C GLY A 485 17.53 7.00 17.30
N LEU A 486 17.79 6.33 16.17
CA LEU A 486 16.84 6.24 15.06
C LEU A 486 15.78 5.16 15.31
N ILE A 487 14.51 5.53 15.18
CA ILE A 487 13.37 4.61 15.28
C ILE A 487 13.20 3.83 13.97
N GLY A 488 13.02 4.56 12.86
CA GLY A 488 12.95 4.01 11.51
C GLY A 488 14.25 4.23 10.76
N ALA A 489 14.86 3.14 10.26
CA ALA A 489 16.06 3.19 9.46
C ALA A 489 15.96 2.25 8.26
N LEU A 490 16.73 2.54 7.21
CA LEU A 490 16.97 1.62 6.11
C LEU A 490 18.16 0.72 6.49
N PRO A 491 18.04 -0.60 6.29
CA PRO A 491 19.07 -1.53 6.69
C PRO A 491 20.33 -1.31 5.84
N HIS A 492 21.49 -1.59 6.44
CA HIS A 492 22.73 -1.71 5.68
C HIS A 492 22.59 -2.92 4.75
N ALA A 493 22.47 -2.67 3.44
CA ALA A 493 22.33 -3.71 2.44
C ALA A 493 22.95 -3.22 1.11
N PRO A 494 24.29 -3.13 1.03
CA PRO A 494 24.99 -2.55 -0.13
C PRO A 494 24.89 -3.45 -1.38
N TYR A 495 24.78 -4.76 -1.19
CA TYR A 495 24.67 -5.74 -2.28
C TYR A 495 23.25 -5.90 -2.82
N TYR A 496 22.25 -5.43 -2.08
CA TYR A 496 20.85 -5.48 -2.53
C TYR A 496 20.47 -4.19 -3.28
N PRO A 497 20.14 -4.28 -4.59
CA PRO A 497 20.07 -3.11 -5.47
C PRO A 497 18.91 -2.15 -5.19
N PHE A 498 17.84 -2.61 -4.54
CA PHE A 498 16.62 -1.82 -4.29
C PHE A 498 16.51 -1.35 -2.86
N GLN A 499 15.85 -0.23 -2.63
CA GLN A 499 15.54 0.22 -1.27
C GLN A 499 14.57 -0.76 -0.61
N LYS A 500 14.93 -1.24 0.57
CA LYS A 500 14.12 -2.16 1.38
C LYS A 500 13.96 -1.53 2.75
N GLU A 501 12.72 -1.44 3.21
CA GLU A 501 12.41 -0.99 4.57
C GLU A 501 12.49 -2.18 5.53
N GLU A 502 12.90 -1.95 6.76
CA GLU A 502 12.94 -2.99 7.79
C GLU A 502 11.51 -3.27 8.27
N ASN A 503 11.08 -4.53 8.17
CA ASN A 503 9.85 -4.99 8.81
C ASN A 503 10.16 -6.10 9.81
N TYR A 504 9.25 -6.24 10.77
CA TYR A 504 9.33 -7.25 11.80
C TYR A 504 8.08 -8.13 11.74
N TRP A 505 8.26 -9.41 12.01
CA TRP A 505 7.18 -10.37 12.17
C TRP A 505 7.10 -10.76 13.64
N PHE A 506 5.99 -10.42 14.27
CA PHE A 506 5.65 -10.92 15.59
C PHE A 506 4.89 -12.23 15.44
N LEU A 507 5.37 -13.31 16.06
CA LEU A 507 4.74 -14.63 16.06
C LEU A 507 4.58 -15.09 17.51
N LEU A 508 3.35 -15.44 17.90
CA LEU A 508 3.12 -16.22 19.12
C LEU A 508 3.00 -17.69 18.70
N ALA A 509 3.91 -18.53 19.20
CA ALA A 509 3.96 -19.91 18.76
C ALA A 509 4.34 -20.87 19.90
N ASP A 510 3.87 -22.10 19.77
CA ASP A 510 4.39 -23.23 20.55
C ASP A 510 5.55 -23.87 19.78
N SER A 511 6.74 -23.76 20.38
CA SER A 511 7.98 -24.29 19.82
C SER A 511 8.01 -25.82 19.77
N VAL A 512 7.29 -26.50 20.67
CA VAL A 512 7.26 -27.97 20.77
C VAL A 512 6.34 -28.54 19.70
N SER A 513 5.12 -27.99 19.59
CA SER A 513 4.13 -28.45 18.63
C SER A 513 4.32 -27.87 17.22
N ASN A 514 5.27 -26.94 17.04
CA ASN A 514 5.52 -26.25 15.77
C ASN A 514 4.32 -25.44 15.23
N ASN A 515 3.45 -24.98 16.13
CA ASN A 515 2.21 -24.28 15.76
C ASN A 515 2.32 -22.79 16.06
N VAL A 516 1.94 -21.95 15.09
CA VAL A 516 1.80 -20.51 15.25
C VAL A 516 0.35 -20.19 15.56
N TRP A 517 0.12 -19.57 16.71
CA TRP A 517 -1.22 -19.19 17.20
C TRP A 517 -1.61 -17.81 16.69
N PHE A 518 -0.65 -16.88 16.65
CA PHE A 518 -0.90 -15.52 16.19
C PHE A 518 0.31 -14.99 15.41
N SER A 519 0.04 -14.18 14.39
CA SER A 519 1.10 -13.45 13.68
C SER A 519 0.66 -12.08 13.21
N GLN A 520 1.57 -11.12 13.27
CA GLN A 520 1.36 -9.79 12.72
C GLN A 520 2.67 -9.22 12.18
N LYS A 521 2.57 -8.53 11.03
CA LYS A 521 3.66 -7.74 10.46
C LYS A 521 3.67 -6.35 11.09
N VAL A 522 4.85 -5.88 11.47
CA VAL A 522 5.08 -4.61 12.15
C VAL A 522 6.10 -3.79 11.38
N SER A 523 5.79 -2.51 11.16
CA SER A 523 6.69 -1.55 10.52
C SER A 523 6.90 -0.34 11.43
N PHE A 524 8.15 0.15 11.46
CA PHE A 524 8.55 1.32 12.26
C PHE A 524 8.65 2.59 11.41
N MET A 525 8.41 2.51 10.09
CA MET A 525 8.57 3.62 9.15
C MET A 525 7.43 4.64 9.22
N ASP A 526 6.19 4.20 9.48
CA ASP A 526 5.02 5.08 9.55
C ASP A 526 4.61 5.34 11.00
N GLU A 527 5.15 6.42 11.56
CA GLU A 527 4.80 6.88 12.91
C GLU A 527 3.33 7.34 13.01
N ALA A 528 2.80 8.02 11.99
CA ALA A 528 1.46 8.58 12.04
C ALA A 528 0.38 7.49 12.03
N ALA A 529 0.54 6.48 11.18
CA ALA A 529 -0.34 5.32 11.20
C ALA A 529 -0.24 4.55 12.52
N ALA A 530 0.97 4.38 13.07
CA ALA A 530 1.17 3.71 14.34
C ALA A 530 0.52 4.44 15.53
N VAL A 531 0.66 5.77 15.57
CA VAL A 531 -0.01 6.62 16.59
C VAL A 531 -1.52 6.47 16.51
N THR A 532 -2.08 6.50 15.30
CA THR A 532 -3.52 6.36 15.09
C THR A 532 -4.02 4.98 15.51
N ALA A 533 -3.32 3.92 15.11
CA ALA A 533 -3.68 2.55 15.45
C ALA A 533 -3.58 2.27 16.96
N ALA A 534 -2.51 2.73 17.61
CA ALA A 534 -2.34 2.58 19.06
C ALA A 534 -3.37 3.39 19.85
N SER A 535 -3.66 4.63 19.44
CA SER A 535 -4.65 5.46 20.13
C SER A 535 -6.04 4.82 20.08
N LYS A 536 -6.49 4.44 18.89
CA LYS A 536 -7.80 3.82 18.68
C LYS A 536 -7.95 2.52 19.46
N SER A 537 -6.92 1.67 19.44
CA SER A 537 -7.01 0.35 20.07
C SER A 537 -6.94 0.39 21.60
N ILE A 538 -6.17 1.31 22.17
CA ILE A 538 -6.18 1.55 23.62
C ILE A 538 -7.49 2.20 24.05
N GLU A 539 -8.04 3.10 23.24
CA GLU A 539 -9.37 3.68 23.47
C GLU A 539 -10.45 2.57 23.52
N GLU A 540 -10.50 1.70 22.51
CA GLU A 540 -11.43 0.54 22.47
C GLU A 540 -11.25 -0.42 23.66
N SER A 541 -10.00 -0.71 24.04
CA SER A 541 -9.69 -1.58 25.19
C SER A 541 -10.14 -0.97 26.52
N MET A 542 -9.91 0.33 26.70
CA MET A 542 -10.32 1.06 27.91
C MET A 542 -11.84 1.22 28.00
N GLU A 543 -12.51 1.48 26.87
CA GLU A 543 -13.97 1.48 26.79
C GLU A 543 -14.56 0.11 27.15
N GLY A 544 -13.97 -0.99 26.66
CA GLY A 544 -14.36 -2.35 27.01
C GLY A 544 -14.21 -2.68 28.50
N SER A 545 -13.22 -2.09 29.17
CA SER A 545 -13.03 -2.23 30.63
C SER A 545 -13.94 -1.34 31.48
N GLY A 546 -14.73 -0.45 30.87
CA GLY A 546 -15.60 0.50 31.57
C GLY A 546 -14.86 1.68 32.22
N ALA A 547 -13.66 2.02 31.74
CA ALA A 547 -12.85 3.11 32.30
C ALA A 547 -13.46 4.49 32.04
N ASN A 548 -13.12 5.47 32.90
CA ASN A 548 -13.61 6.84 32.73
C ASN A 548 -12.86 7.58 31.61
N VAL A 549 -13.51 8.52 30.91
CA VAL A 549 -12.95 9.32 29.79
C VAL A 549 -11.60 9.95 30.12
N LYS A 550 -11.40 10.40 31.36
CA LYS A 550 -10.13 10.97 31.84
C LYS A 550 -9.00 9.93 31.91
N GLU A 551 -9.33 8.71 32.31
CA GLU A 551 -8.39 7.60 32.39
C GLU A 551 -8.04 7.09 30.99
N THR A 552 -9.04 6.96 30.11
CA THR A 552 -8.86 6.65 28.68
C THR A 552 -7.94 7.67 28.01
N SER A 553 -8.20 8.97 28.20
CA SER A 553 -7.37 10.04 27.64
C SER A 553 -5.91 9.97 28.13
N ARG A 554 -5.70 9.62 29.40
CA ARG A 554 -4.35 9.46 29.97
C ARG A 554 -3.65 8.23 29.39
N ALA A 555 -4.35 7.10 29.26
CA ALA A 555 -3.80 5.87 28.69
C ALA A 555 -3.45 6.05 27.20
N VAL A 556 -4.30 6.74 26.44
CA VAL A 556 -4.02 7.10 25.04
C VAL A 556 -2.79 8.00 24.96
N ALA A 557 -2.67 9.03 25.83
CA ALA A 557 -1.50 9.90 25.85
C ALA A 557 -0.19 9.14 26.14
N GLU A 558 -0.21 8.21 27.10
CA GLU A 558 0.93 7.34 27.42
C GLU A 558 1.28 6.42 26.24
N ALA A 559 0.29 5.81 25.59
CA ALA A 559 0.50 4.97 24.42
C ALA A 559 1.12 5.76 23.26
N VAL A 560 0.67 7.00 23.02
CA VAL A 560 1.24 7.90 22.02
C VAL A 560 2.70 8.23 22.34
N GLU A 561 3.02 8.47 23.61
CA GLU A 561 4.40 8.72 24.04
C GLU A 561 5.29 7.50 23.83
N LYS A 562 4.83 6.30 24.17
CA LYS A 562 5.54 5.03 23.88
C LYS A 562 5.80 4.86 22.38
N VAL A 563 4.81 5.18 21.53
CA VAL A 563 4.95 5.09 20.07
C VAL A 563 6.00 6.08 19.54
N LYS A 564 6.00 7.31 20.06
CA LYS A 564 7.03 8.32 19.76
C LYS A 564 8.42 7.94 20.27
N GLY A 565 8.49 7.17 21.36
CA GLY A 565 9.72 6.63 21.93
C GLY A 565 10.31 5.45 21.15
N GLY A 566 9.64 4.96 20.10
CA GLY A 566 10.12 3.84 19.28
C GLY A 566 9.45 2.50 19.56
N SER A 567 8.36 2.50 20.33
CA SER A 567 7.54 1.30 20.55
C SER A 567 6.42 1.16 19.51
N ARG A 568 5.99 -0.06 19.24
CA ARG A 568 4.82 -0.35 18.40
C ARG A 568 3.94 -1.35 19.12
N LEU A 569 2.63 -1.08 19.11
CA LEU A 569 1.62 -1.93 19.71
C LEU A 569 1.13 -2.94 18.67
N VAL A 570 1.13 -4.20 19.06
CA VAL A 570 0.61 -5.34 18.33
C VAL A 570 -0.54 -5.89 19.15
N LEU A 571 -1.71 -6.01 18.52
CA LEU A 571 -2.93 -6.51 19.13
C LEU A 571 -3.48 -7.65 18.31
N GLY A 572 -3.78 -8.74 19.00
CA GLY A 572 -4.30 -9.95 18.40
C GLY A 572 -5.35 -10.58 19.30
N LYS A 573 -6.33 -11.24 18.71
CA LYS A 573 -7.29 -12.07 19.43
C LYS A 573 -7.13 -13.51 18.98
N PHE A 574 -7.15 -14.45 19.92
CA PHE A 574 -7.15 -15.90 19.64
C PHE A 574 -8.04 -16.62 20.65
N GLN A 575 -8.52 -17.81 20.29
CA GLN A 575 -9.36 -18.61 21.18
C GLN A 575 -8.50 -19.44 22.13
N ALA A 576 -8.81 -19.40 23.42
CA ALA A 576 -8.15 -20.20 24.44
C ALA A 576 -8.39 -21.70 24.20
N PRO A 577 -7.34 -22.54 24.12
CA PRO A 577 -7.48 -24.00 24.03
C PRO A 577 -7.96 -24.62 25.35
N SER A 578 -7.99 -25.95 25.40
CA SER A 578 -8.41 -26.74 26.58
C SER A 578 -7.64 -26.40 27.86
N GLU A 579 -8.19 -26.78 29.02
CA GLU A 579 -7.54 -26.58 30.31
C GLU A 579 -6.07 -27.06 30.33
N GLY A 580 -5.17 -26.22 30.85
CA GLY A 580 -3.75 -26.55 30.89
C GLY A 580 -2.79 -25.38 31.04
N ASN A 581 -1.52 -25.72 31.27
CA ASN A 581 -0.42 -24.76 31.28
C ASN A 581 0.33 -24.84 29.96
N TYR A 582 0.26 -23.78 29.15
CA TYR A 582 0.93 -23.67 27.87
C TYR A 582 2.18 -22.80 28.00
N ASN A 583 3.32 -23.34 27.58
CA ASN A 583 4.57 -22.58 27.50
C ASN A 583 4.76 -22.09 26.07
N LEU A 584 4.23 -20.91 25.78
CA LEU A 584 4.35 -20.28 24.47
C LEU A 584 5.65 -19.49 24.37
N THR A 585 6.07 -19.24 23.14
CA THR A 585 7.23 -18.40 22.84
C THR A 585 6.80 -17.30 21.87
N CYS A 586 7.07 -16.06 22.25
CA CYS A 586 6.91 -14.91 21.39
C CYS A 586 8.21 -14.73 20.60
N TYR A 587 8.10 -14.74 19.27
CA TYR A 587 9.20 -14.47 18.35
C TYR A 587 8.98 -13.10 17.71
N CYS A 588 9.97 -12.23 17.78
CA CYS A 588 10.02 -11.03 16.97
C CYS A 588 11.20 -11.15 16.01
N LEU A 589 10.89 -11.41 14.75
CA LEU A 589 11.87 -11.72 13.71
C LEU A 589 11.99 -10.54 12.73
N CYS A 590 13.21 -10.05 12.51
CA CYS A 590 13.47 -9.00 11.53
C CYS A 590 13.56 -9.60 10.13
N ASP A 591 12.98 -9.00 9.10
CA ASP A 591 13.10 -9.53 7.74
C ASP A 591 14.41 -9.15 7.03
N SER A 592 15.20 -8.24 7.60
CA SER A 592 16.32 -7.57 6.93
C SER A 592 17.68 -7.73 7.61
N TRP A 593 17.74 -7.90 8.93
CA TRP A 593 19.00 -8.06 9.69
C TRP A 593 19.17 -9.48 10.18
N LEU A 594 20.42 -9.95 10.30
CA LEU A 594 20.75 -11.22 10.95
C LEU A 594 21.22 -10.96 12.38
N GLY A 595 20.79 -11.81 13.32
CA GLY A 595 21.21 -11.72 14.73
C GLY A 595 20.49 -10.66 15.57
N CYS A 596 19.49 -9.97 15.00
CA CYS A 596 18.65 -9.00 15.73
C CYS A 596 17.31 -9.59 16.22
N ASP A 597 17.11 -10.89 16.06
CA ASP A 597 15.85 -11.55 16.40
C ASP A 597 15.72 -11.74 17.91
N ARG A 598 14.53 -11.51 18.48
CA ARG A 598 14.28 -11.67 19.92
C ARG A 598 13.23 -12.74 20.18
N ARG A 599 13.47 -13.53 21.24
CA ARG A 599 12.55 -14.58 21.70
C ARG A 599 12.29 -14.39 23.19
N THR A 600 11.03 -14.41 23.60
CA THR A 600 10.61 -14.33 25.00
C THR A 600 9.60 -15.42 25.32
N ASN A 601 9.76 -16.09 26.45
CA ASN A 601 8.83 -17.15 26.87
C ASN A 601 7.63 -16.53 27.58
N LEU A 602 6.44 -17.03 27.25
CA LEU A 602 5.17 -16.63 27.83
C LEU A 602 4.48 -17.87 28.40
N LYS A 603 4.20 -17.86 29.71
CA LYS A 603 3.45 -18.94 30.36
C LYS A 603 1.98 -18.55 30.42
N LEU A 604 1.14 -19.33 29.76
CA LEU A 604 -0.31 -19.12 29.73
C LEU A 604 -0.97 -20.22 30.55
N LYS A 605 -1.67 -19.85 31.61
CA LYS A 605 -2.47 -20.78 32.42
C LYS A 605 -3.93 -20.63 32.02
N ILE A 606 -4.51 -21.71 31.52
CA ILE A 606 -5.91 -21.76 31.12
C ILE A 606 -6.67 -22.61 32.12
N LEU A 607 -7.72 -22.01 32.68
CA LEU A 607 -8.60 -22.64 33.65
C LEU A 607 -9.73 -23.36 32.92
N LYS A 608 -10.25 -24.41 33.55
CA LYS A 608 -11.45 -25.07 33.07
C LYS A 608 -12.61 -24.09 33.10
N ARG A 609 -13.46 -24.12 32.08
CA ARG A 609 -14.68 -23.34 32.06
C ARG A 609 -15.60 -23.78 33.21
N THR A 610 -15.72 -22.95 34.24
CA THR A 610 -16.69 -23.20 35.30
C THR A 610 -18.09 -23.00 34.74
N ARG A 611 -18.96 -24.01 34.90
CA ARG A 611 -20.36 -24.02 34.45
C ARG A 611 -21.26 -23.06 35.24
N ALA A 612 -20.71 -21.96 35.75
CA ALA A 612 -21.34 -21.02 36.68
C ALA A 612 -21.81 -19.76 35.93
N GLY A 613 -22.70 -19.97 34.96
CA GLY A 613 -23.53 -18.91 34.37
C GLY A 613 -24.91 -18.79 35.03
N THR A 614 -25.16 -19.52 36.13
CA THR A 614 -26.39 -19.38 36.92
C THR A 614 -26.03 -19.21 38.39
N ARG A 615 -26.41 -18.03 38.89
CA ARG A 615 -26.45 -17.58 40.30
C ARG A 615 -25.12 -17.20 40.94
N GLY A 616 -24.90 -15.89 41.02
CA GLY A 616 -24.12 -15.32 42.09
C GLY A 616 -24.79 -15.58 43.45
N ALA A 617 -24.01 -16.11 44.39
CA ALA A 617 -23.93 -15.65 45.77
C ALA A 617 -22.84 -16.48 46.47
N VAL A 618 -21.78 -15.76 46.83
CA VAL A 618 -20.78 -16.02 47.88
C VAL A 618 -21.21 -17.05 48.92
N LEU A 619 -20.32 -17.99 49.27
CA LEU A 619 -19.96 -18.30 50.67
C LEU A 619 -18.60 -19.02 50.71
N ALA A 620 -17.68 -18.44 51.47
CA ALA A 620 -16.44 -19.05 51.94
C ALA A 620 -16.74 -20.02 53.09
N ASP A 621 -16.05 -21.16 53.19
CA ASP A 621 -15.33 -21.55 54.41
C ASP A 621 -14.43 -22.79 54.19
N GLU A 622 -13.49 -22.97 55.10
CA GLU A 622 -12.32 -23.86 55.16
C GLU A 622 -12.58 -25.38 55.26
N GLY A 623 -11.60 -26.17 54.75
CA GLY A 623 -11.02 -27.30 55.49
C GLY A 623 -11.53 -28.75 55.23
N PRO A 624 -10.66 -29.79 55.34
CA PRO A 624 -10.82 -31.07 54.65
C PRO A 624 -11.16 -32.27 55.55
N ILE A 625 -11.95 -33.24 55.07
CA ILE A 625 -12.10 -34.59 55.70
C ILE A 625 -12.28 -35.67 54.61
N MET A 626 -11.63 -36.83 54.83
CA MET A 626 -11.59 -38.07 54.03
C MET A 626 -12.77 -39.03 54.34
N ASP A 627 -12.89 -40.08 53.51
CA ASP A 627 -13.74 -41.30 53.59
C ASP A 627 -15.25 -41.11 53.36
N ASP A 628 -15.99 -41.98 52.68
CA ASP A 628 -15.87 -43.43 52.50
C ASP A 628 -16.57 -43.85 51.20
N GLY A 629 -16.18 -45.01 50.64
CA GLY A 629 -16.82 -45.62 49.48
C GLY A 629 -18.08 -46.43 49.83
N VAL A 630 -19.06 -46.44 48.92
CA VAL A 630 -20.10 -47.49 48.78
C VAL A 630 -20.52 -47.55 47.30
N GLU A 631 -20.38 -48.73 46.70
CA GLU A 631 -21.07 -49.15 45.47
C GLU A 631 -22.53 -49.49 45.79
N GLU A 632 -23.46 -49.21 44.88
CA GLU A 632 -24.37 -50.20 44.28
C GLU A 632 -25.47 -49.51 43.45
N ASP A 633 -25.51 -49.95 42.19
CA ASP A 633 -26.67 -50.41 41.42
C ASP A 633 -27.65 -49.48 40.68
N GLU A 634 -27.94 -50.04 39.50
CA GLU A 634 -28.78 -49.71 38.36
C GLU A 634 -30.18 -49.23 38.72
N ASP A 635 -30.74 -48.34 37.90
CA ASP A 635 -32.03 -48.62 37.27
C ASP A 635 -32.20 -47.85 35.96
N ASN A 636 -32.68 -48.62 34.99
CA ASN A 636 -32.96 -48.32 33.61
C ASN A 636 -34.40 -47.83 33.49
N GLU A 637 -34.65 -46.69 32.86
CA GLU A 637 -35.93 -46.41 32.21
C GLU A 637 -35.70 -45.40 31.08
N GLY A 638 -35.89 -45.87 29.85
CA GLY A 638 -35.90 -45.03 28.65
C GLY A 638 -37.29 -44.51 28.40
N GLU A 639 -37.40 -43.31 27.84
CA GLU A 639 -38.56 -42.91 27.04
C GLU A 639 -38.10 -42.14 25.80
N GLU A 640 -38.50 -42.72 24.68
CA GLU A 640 -38.50 -42.26 23.31
C GLU A 640 -39.70 -41.32 23.11
N TYR A 641 -39.47 -40.11 22.59
CA TYR A 641 -40.52 -39.30 21.96
C TYR A 641 -39.93 -38.51 20.78
N ASP A 642 -40.27 -38.97 19.59
CA ASP A 642 -40.42 -38.13 18.39
C ASP A 642 -41.57 -37.13 18.61
N ASP A 643 -41.42 -35.91 18.07
CA ASP A 643 -42.47 -35.31 17.24
C ASP A 643 -41.98 -33.99 16.61
N ASP A 644 -42.12 -33.96 15.29
CA ASP A 644 -42.00 -32.82 14.40
C ASP A 644 -42.94 -31.67 14.78
N TYR A 645 -42.53 -30.41 14.58
CA TYR A 645 -43.47 -29.35 14.19
C TYR A 645 -42.80 -28.33 13.26
N GLU A 646 -43.38 -28.25 12.06
CA GLU A 646 -43.00 -27.43 10.92
C GLU A 646 -43.17 -25.92 11.14
N SER A 647 -42.48 -25.22 10.25
CA SER A 647 -42.57 -23.83 9.82
C SER A 647 -43.98 -23.26 9.61
N GLU A 648 -44.08 -21.93 9.70
CA GLU A 648 -44.96 -21.13 8.82
C GLU A 648 -44.42 -19.69 8.70
N TYR A 649 -44.13 -19.27 7.46
CA TYR A 649 -44.65 -18.04 6.84
C TYR A 649 -44.46 -18.18 5.32
N SER A 650 -45.57 -18.49 4.67
CA SER A 650 -45.89 -18.43 3.23
C SER A 650 -46.15 -16.95 2.82
N GLU A 651 -46.38 -16.52 1.58
CA GLU A 651 -46.64 -17.14 0.27
C GLU A 651 -46.60 -16.03 -0.81
N ASP A 652 -46.72 -16.46 -2.08
CA ASP A 652 -47.32 -15.81 -3.27
C ASP A 652 -46.47 -16.17 -4.51
N GLU A 653 -46.68 -17.33 -5.16
CA GLU A 653 -47.62 -17.65 -6.28
C GLU A 653 -47.32 -16.86 -7.58
N GLU A 654 -47.29 -17.42 -8.81
CA GLU A 654 -48.05 -18.54 -9.39
C GLU A 654 -47.38 -19.00 -10.74
N ASP A 655 -47.46 -20.32 -11.02
CA ASP A 655 -47.72 -21.05 -12.30
C ASP A 655 -46.92 -20.78 -13.61
N ASP A 656 -46.66 -21.74 -14.53
CA ASP A 656 -47.44 -22.93 -14.89
C ASP A 656 -46.64 -23.99 -15.74
N GLN A 657 -47.03 -25.26 -15.59
CA GLN A 657 -47.12 -26.36 -16.59
C GLN A 657 -45.92 -27.14 -17.23
N ASN A 658 -45.84 -28.40 -16.75
CA ASN A 658 -46.07 -29.67 -17.48
C ASN A 658 -44.93 -30.54 -18.08
N THR A 659 -44.58 -31.57 -17.27
CA THR A 659 -44.64 -33.03 -17.54
C THR A 659 -43.71 -33.79 -18.51
N LYS A 660 -42.88 -34.64 -17.88
CA LYS A 660 -42.80 -36.13 -17.96
C LYS A 660 -42.14 -36.84 -19.17
N ASN A 661 -41.04 -37.52 -18.79
CA ASN A 661 -40.77 -38.97 -18.86
C ASN A 661 -40.07 -39.65 -20.06
N LYS A 662 -38.94 -40.29 -19.67
CA LYS A 662 -38.48 -41.69 -19.91
C LYS A 662 -38.08 -42.18 -21.32
N GLN A 663 -36.75 -42.41 -21.43
CA GLN A 663 -36.05 -43.70 -21.61
C GLN A 663 -36.30 -44.63 -22.83
N GLN A 664 -35.15 -45.16 -23.31
CA GLN A 664 -34.87 -46.34 -24.17
C GLN A 664 -34.98 -46.13 -25.70
N ALA A 665 -33.88 -46.15 -26.47
CA ALA A 665 -32.95 -47.24 -26.83
C ALA A 665 -33.54 -48.26 -27.83
N ALA A 666 -33.06 -48.22 -29.09
CA ALA A 666 -32.50 -49.35 -29.86
C ALA A 666 -32.68 -49.19 -31.39
N ASN A 667 -31.53 -49.28 -32.09
CA ASN A 667 -31.24 -49.96 -33.36
C ASN A 667 -32.23 -49.97 -34.53
N GLY A 668 -31.69 -49.67 -35.72
CA GLY A 668 -31.96 -50.50 -36.90
C GLY A 668 -31.96 -49.80 -38.27
N THR A 669 -30.78 -49.66 -38.87
CA THR A 669 -30.41 -50.05 -40.25
C THR A 669 -31.37 -49.76 -41.43
N VAL A 670 -30.86 -49.17 -42.53
CA VAL A 670 -30.74 -49.81 -43.88
C VAL A 670 -30.40 -48.79 -45.00
N ASN A 671 -29.24 -49.03 -45.61
CA ASN A 671 -28.81 -48.97 -47.03
C ASN A 671 -28.75 -47.69 -47.91
N LYS A 672 -27.57 -47.64 -48.57
CA LYS A 672 -27.27 -47.37 -50.01
C LYS A 672 -27.58 -45.95 -50.51
N HIS A 673 -26.61 -45.17 -50.97
CA HIS A 673 -25.59 -45.37 -52.02
C HIS A 673 -24.41 -44.43 -51.69
N GLY A 674 -23.12 -44.71 -51.95
CA GLY A 674 -22.53 -45.46 -53.05
C GLY A 674 -21.65 -44.51 -53.87
N ASN A 675 -20.39 -44.36 -53.46
CA ASN A 675 -19.19 -43.94 -54.21
C ASN A 675 -19.17 -42.59 -54.95
N ALA A 676 -18.05 -41.92 -55.21
CA ALA A 676 -16.67 -41.84 -54.72
C ALA A 676 -15.93 -40.99 -55.78
N ALA A 677 -14.87 -40.30 -55.36
CA ALA A 677 -13.76 -39.78 -56.18
C ALA A 677 -14.11 -38.60 -57.13
N GLU A 678 -13.24 -37.63 -57.44
CA GLU A 678 -11.89 -37.26 -57.00
C GLU A 678 -11.56 -35.93 -57.71
N SER A 679 -10.78 -35.07 -57.03
CA SER A 679 -9.73 -34.21 -57.60
C SER A 679 -10.04 -32.93 -58.40
N SER A 680 -9.03 -32.05 -58.33
CA SER A 680 -8.77 -30.75 -58.99
C SER A 680 -9.56 -29.55 -58.42
N GLY A 681 -8.95 -28.43 -57.98
CA GLY A 681 -7.59 -27.92 -58.09
C GLY A 681 -7.47 -26.90 -59.24
N SER A 682 -7.57 -25.61 -58.91
CA SER A 682 -7.06 -24.41 -59.62
C SER A 682 -7.78 -23.18 -59.04
N ASP A 683 -7.11 -22.31 -58.29
CA ASP A 683 -6.32 -21.14 -58.73
C ASP A 683 -7.16 -19.86 -58.82
N GLU A 684 -6.71 -18.90 -58.01
CA GLU A 684 -6.61 -17.44 -58.23
C GLU A 684 -7.61 -16.72 -59.13
N GLU A 685 -8.33 -15.76 -58.53
CA GLU A 685 -8.20 -14.31 -58.82
C GLU A 685 -8.55 -13.48 -57.59
#